data_AF-F8DZZ2-F1
#
_entry.id   AF-F8DZZ2-F1
#
_cell.length_a   1.000
_cell.length_b   1.000
_cell.length_c   1.000
_cell.angle_alpha   90.00
_cell.angle_beta   90.00
_cell.angle_gamma   90.00
#
_symmetry.space_group_name_H-M   'P 1'
#
loop_
_entity.id
_entity.type
_entity.pdbx_description
1 polymer ?
#
loop_
_entity_poly.entity_id
_entity_poly.type
_entity_poly.pdbx_seq_one_letter_code
_entity_poly.pdbx_strand_id
1 'polypeptide(L)'
;MTDLYPGDLLEGRYRIAAQIARGGMSTVYTAVDTRLDREVAVKVMDPQLAQEPKFRKRFEREARAVAKLNHPTLVNVFDQGVDEEYVFLVMELVTGGSLRELLAERGPMPPHAAISVMRSVLTALAVAHDSGMIHRDIKPDNVLISDRSVRNNVKLADFGLVRAINTTQQDTFPGVRTNERSMAPNGQVIGTAGYLSPEQVRGEDLDERSDIYSAGILLYELLTGELPFRGTSPEDTAMLRLDKDVPSPSRIIEGVPAPLDMLVARACHRDPSRRFPNGSAFLEAVEKTVERLALPDFVVPVPQHSAVMRALEGSDFGERLSWDHEEMSTRAVALPPQEGTGTREWGSHSPSSAMGYQDPGETRVGPFNPAGPGAMGSTAGGSTPAGFGAAGNGAAALGAAGSGIPALGANESGYSGPSGYSPVHDKPPSDSQGPNMTAGLGTPYEGYGQPGAYSVARNDSARAASIPQRQPARPVSKKLTNRSSGATIVWSVLLLVLVAAVAVGAWWVTSGRYGDIPQVIGMDQASAQATVQEAGFTTELKEAYSDSVARQSVIGTEPPFNQRAPRGSQVAVLVSLGRPTVPEPGPTDDAASYQAKLKERTLRGTMGEEVYSENVPKGKVAEVKPAAGTEVKTSSTVSFHLSKGPAPIEVPELRGIDIERAKSILKEAGLKVGTIRESDNKEYEAGQVISTHPEKGTTLNRGDSVDIEISSSGRVPLVFGMSGTEAKKRLEDEGFEIEIDGRKNGFVISQSPGPNTRAPKGSKVKVRTI
;
A
#
# COMPACT_ATOMS: atom_id res chain seq x y z
N MET A 1 -16.88 12.17 12.96
CA MET A 1 -16.92 11.82 11.53
C MET A 1 -18.24 11.15 11.30
N THR A 2 -19.04 11.75 10.44
CA THR A 2 -20.33 11.23 10.01
C THR A 2 -20.04 10.52 8.70
N ASP A 3 -20.00 9.19 8.75
CA ASP A 3 -19.66 8.38 7.57
C ASP A 3 -20.94 8.14 6.77
N LEU A 4 -20.91 8.38 5.46
CA LEU A 4 -22.04 8.10 4.57
C LEU A 4 -22.20 6.59 4.33
N TYR A 5 -23.45 6.14 4.26
CA TYR A 5 -23.85 4.75 4.12
C TYR A 5 -24.41 4.45 2.71
N PRO A 6 -24.39 3.18 2.28
CA PRO A 6 -25.08 2.74 1.06
C PRO A 6 -26.56 3.13 1.07
N GLY A 7 -27.01 3.85 0.04
CA GLY A 7 -28.37 4.36 -0.10
C GLY A 7 -28.54 5.86 0.20
N ASP A 8 -27.60 6.49 0.92
CA ASP A 8 -27.63 7.93 1.20
C ASP A 8 -27.60 8.76 -0.09
N LEU A 9 -28.25 9.94 -0.09
CA LEU A 9 -28.46 10.78 -1.28
C LEU A 9 -27.90 12.19 -1.09
N LEU A 10 -26.73 12.48 -1.68
CA LEU A 10 -26.18 13.85 -1.70
C LEU A 10 -26.90 14.72 -2.74
N GLU A 11 -27.31 15.92 -2.32
CA GLU A 11 -28.17 16.89 -3.02
C GLU A 11 -29.46 16.27 -3.59
N GLY A 12 -29.96 15.19 -2.96
CA GLY A 12 -31.09 14.42 -3.47
C GLY A 12 -30.86 13.79 -4.86
N ARG A 13 -29.60 13.66 -5.30
CA ARG A 13 -29.20 13.29 -6.66
C ARG A 13 -28.21 12.13 -6.72
N TYR A 14 -27.14 12.20 -5.93
CA TYR A 14 -26.06 11.21 -5.98
C TYR A 14 -26.27 10.16 -4.90
N ARG A 15 -26.70 8.97 -5.29
CA ARG A 15 -26.94 7.86 -4.35
C ARG A 15 -25.63 7.12 -4.08
N ILE A 16 -25.12 7.20 -2.86
CA ILE A 16 -23.94 6.48 -2.39
C ILE A 16 -24.19 4.98 -2.51
N ALA A 17 -23.23 4.24 -3.08
CA ALA A 17 -23.30 2.80 -3.25
C ALA A 17 -22.31 2.06 -2.33
N ALA A 18 -21.01 2.35 -2.44
CA ALA A 18 -19.97 1.75 -1.59
C ALA A 18 -18.77 2.69 -1.38
N GLN A 19 -17.97 2.44 -0.34
CA GLN A 19 -16.76 3.21 -0.08
C GLN A 19 -15.55 2.61 -0.82
N ILE A 20 -14.90 3.37 -1.69
CA ILE A 20 -13.69 2.96 -2.41
C ILE A 20 -12.46 3.11 -1.49
N ALA A 21 -12.26 4.33 -0.95
CA ALA A 21 -11.03 4.67 -0.22
C ALA A 21 -11.28 5.77 0.82
N ARG A 22 -10.51 5.75 1.91
CA ARG A 22 -10.56 6.76 2.99
C ARG A 22 -9.18 7.36 3.20
N GLY A 23 -9.04 8.66 2.95
CA GLY A 23 -7.85 9.44 3.26
C GLY A 23 -8.04 10.32 4.50
N GLY A 24 -6.97 10.92 5.00
CA GLY A 24 -7.00 11.76 6.21
C GLY A 24 -7.70 13.12 6.08
N MET A 25 -8.23 13.46 4.90
CA MET A 25 -8.94 14.73 4.61
C MET A 25 -10.21 14.54 3.77
N SER A 26 -10.48 13.33 3.28
CA SER A 26 -11.59 13.03 2.37
C SER A 26 -11.82 11.53 2.20
N THR A 27 -13.05 11.12 1.97
CA THR A 27 -13.46 9.75 1.62
C THR A 27 -13.99 9.72 0.18
N VAL A 28 -13.66 8.67 -0.58
CA VAL A 28 -14.14 8.45 -1.95
C VAL A 28 -15.11 7.28 -1.98
N TYR A 29 -16.27 7.48 -2.59
CA TYR A 29 -17.35 6.51 -2.74
C TYR A 29 -17.67 6.25 -4.22
N THR A 30 -18.17 5.06 -4.55
CA THR A 30 -19.01 4.86 -5.75
C THR A 30 -20.40 5.45 -5.48
N ALA A 31 -21.02 6.04 -6.50
CA ALA A 31 -22.39 6.52 -6.44
C ALA A 31 -23.07 6.47 -7.80
N VAL A 32 -24.40 6.56 -7.82
CA VAL A 32 -25.21 6.71 -9.04
C VAL A 32 -25.79 8.12 -9.11
N ASP A 33 -25.55 8.83 -10.22
CA ASP A 33 -26.18 10.11 -10.54
C ASP A 33 -27.60 9.84 -11.05
N THR A 34 -28.57 9.84 -10.14
CA THR A 34 -29.95 9.35 -10.38
C THR A 34 -30.74 10.16 -11.43
N ARG A 35 -30.22 11.30 -11.90
CA ARG A 35 -30.81 12.10 -12.99
C ARG A 35 -30.31 11.71 -14.38
N LEU A 36 -29.14 11.06 -14.46
CA LEU A 36 -28.48 10.67 -15.70
C LEU A 36 -28.25 9.14 -15.78
N ASP A 37 -28.71 8.41 -14.75
CA ASP A 37 -28.57 6.96 -14.54
C ASP A 37 -27.17 6.39 -14.87
N ARG A 38 -26.15 7.14 -14.44
CA ARG A 38 -24.73 6.83 -14.66
C ARG A 38 -23.99 6.65 -13.34
N GLU A 39 -22.98 5.80 -13.37
CA GLU A 39 -22.06 5.62 -12.25
C GLU A 39 -21.01 6.74 -12.21
N VAL A 40 -20.67 7.18 -11.01
CA VAL A 40 -19.70 8.25 -10.73
C VAL A 40 -18.91 7.91 -9.47
N ALA A 41 -17.69 8.44 -9.36
CA ALA A 41 -16.99 8.51 -8.09
C ALA A 41 -17.34 9.83 -7.40
N VAL A 42 -17.58 9.80 -6.10
CA VAL A 42 -17.87 10.99 -5.29
C VAL A 42 -16.85 11.10 -4.17
N LYS A 43 -16.08 12.20 -4.19
CA LYS A 43 -15.05 12.50 -3.20
C LYS A 43 -15.58 13.55 -2.22
N VAL A 44 -15.86 13.11 -1.00
CA VAL A 44 -16.44 13.89 0.09
C VAL A 44 -15.32 14.35 1.02
N MET A 45 -15.24 15.64 1.33
CA MET A 45 -14.25 16.21 2.25
C MET A 45 -14.61 15.89 3.71
N ASP A 46 -13.64 15.90 4.61
CA ASP A 46 -13.93 15.76 6.05
C ASP A 46 -14.81 16.93 6.55
N PRO A 47 -15.88 16.67 7.33
CA PRO A 47 -16.79 17.71 7.84
C PRO A 47 -16.11 18.85 8.61
N GLN A 48 -14.97 18.61 9.28
CA GLN A 48 -14.24 19.66 10.01
C GLN A 48 -13.59 20.67 9.05
N LEU A 49 -13.10 20.21 7.90
CA LEU A 49 -12.58 21.08 6.83
C LEU A 49 -13.74 21.76 6.08
N ALA A 50 -14.81 21.02 5.80
CA ALA A 50 -16.00 21.50 5.12
C ALA A 50 -16.69 22.68 5.84
N GLN A 51 -16.57 22.77 7.17
CA GLN A 51 -17.11 23.90 7.94
C GLN A 51 -16.33 25.21 7.79
N GLU A 52 -15.07 25.24 7.30
CA GLU A 52 -14.32 26.49 7.15
C GLU A 52 -14.78 27.30 5.91
N PRO A 53 -15.30 28.54 6.06
CA PRO A 53 -15.80 29.31 4.92
C PRO A 53 -14.72 29.74 3.91
N LYS A 54 -13.45 29.81 4.34
CA LYS A 54 -12.31 30.08 3.43
C LYS A 54 -11.96 28.83 2.61
N PHE A 55 -11.96 27.65 3.23
CA PHE A 55 -11.76 26.38 2.54
C PHE A 55 -12.80 26.17 1.45
N ARG A 56 -14.10 26.25 1.78
CA ARG A 56 -15.22 26.13 0.82
C ARG A 56 -15.02 26.98 -0.43
N LYS A 57 -14.79 28.29 -0.27
CA LYS A 57 -14.61 29.21 -1.40
C LYS A 57 -13.34 28.95 -2.23
N ARG A 58 -12.27 28.43 -1.62
CA ARG A 58 -11.06 28.01 -2.35
C ARG A 58 -11.32 26.72 -3.13
N PHE A 59 -11.92 25.73 -2.47
CA PHE A 59 -12.31 24.45 -3.06
C PHE A 59 -13.26 24.64 -4.25
N GLU A 60 -14.33 25.43 -4.10
CA GLU A 60 -15.30 25.72 -5.18
C GLU A 60 -14.62 26.35 -6.41
N ARG A 61 -13.65 27.24 -6.19
CA ARG A 61 -12.89 27.92 -7.24
C ARG A 61 -11.94 26.97 -7.95
N GLU A 62 -11.24 26.11 -7.21
CA GLU A 62 -10.23 25.19 -7.76
C GLU A 62 -10.90 23.97 -8.43
N ALA A 63 -12.00 23.43 -7.86
CA ALA A 63 -12.82 22.41 -8.49
C ALA A 63 -13.40 22.89 -9.84
N ARG A 64 -13.91 24.14 -9.89
CA ARG A 64 -14.38 24.77 -11.14
C ARG A 64 -13.27 25.03 -12.16
N ALA A 65 -12.00 25.12 -11.72
CA ALA A 65 -10.88 25.18 -12.64
C ALA A 65 -10.58 23.78 -13.22
N VAL A 66 -10.54 22.74 -12.39
CA VAL A 66 -10.29 21.34 -12.83
C VAL A 66 -11.40 20.87 -13.77
N ALA A 67 -12.66 21.20 -13.51
CA ALA A 67 -13.81 20.85 -14.36
C ALA A 67 -13.81 21.48 -15.77
N LYS A 68 -12.82 22.33 -16.11
CA LYS A 68 -12.59 22.81 -17.48
C LYS A 68 -11.64 21.91 -18.27
N LEU A 69 -10.86 21.07 -17.60
CA LEU A 69 -9.93 20.14 -18.23
C LEU A 69 -10.70 18.88 -18.66
N ASN A 70 -10.65 18.57 -19.95
CA ASN A 70 -11.16 17.33 -20.52
C ASN A 70 -10.09 16.74 -21.44
N HIS A 71 -9.58 15.58 -21.08
CA HIS A 71 -8.59 14.85 -21.87
C HIS A 71 -8.69 13.34 -21.56
N PRO A 72 -8.45 12.42 -22.51
CA PRO A 72 -8.51 10.98 -22.24
C PRO A 72 -7.62 10.50 -21.08
N THR A 73 -6.46 11.12 -20.86
CA THR A 73 -5.53 10.80 -19.76
C THR A 73 -5.82 11.56 -18.45
N LEU A 74 -6.95 12.27 -18.35
CA LEU A 74 -7.42 12.90 -17.12
C LEU A 74 -8.70 12.20 -16.63
N VAL A 75 -8.89 12.17 -15.31
CA VAL A 75 -10.21 11.86 -14.71
C VAL A 75 -11.08 13.11 -14.83
N ASN A 76 -12.21 12.99 -15.53
CA ASN A 76 -13.10 14.13 -15.73
C ASN A 76 -13.86 14.47 -14.43
N VAL A 77 -13.91 15.75 -14.07
CA VAL A 77 -14.80 16.27 -13.03
C VAL A 77 -16.12 16.66 -13.67
N PHE A 78 -17.23 16.10 -13.18
CA PHE A 78 -18.57 16.32 -13.73
C PHE A 78 -19.37 17.37 -12.98
N ASP A 79 -19.21 17.45 -11.65
CA ASP A 79 -19.99 18.34 -10.80
C ASP A 79 -19.32 18.59 -9.45
N GLN A 80 -19.80 19.58 -8.70
CA GLN A 80 -19.33 19.87 -7.34
C GLN A 80 -20.47 20.45 -6.53
N GLY A 81 -20.61 20.02 -5.27
CA GLY A 81 -21.79 20.31 -4.46
C GLY A 81 -21.48 20.48 -2.98
N VAL A 82 -22.47 20.98 -2.24
CA VAL A 82 -22.42 21.05 -0.78
C VAL A 82 -23.78 20.75 -0.19
N ASP A 83 -23.87 19.65 0.55
CA ASP A 83 -25.10 19.16 1.17
C ASP A 83 -24.91 19.06 2.69
N GLU A 84 -25.74 19.79 3.45
CA GLU A 84 -25.59 20.02 4.90
C GLU A 84 -24.14 20.32 5.36
N GLU A 85 -23.44 19.33 5.93
CA GLU A 85 -22.04 19.43 6.39
C GLU A 85 -21.00 18.87 5.40
N TYR A 86 -21.44 18.27 4.29
CA TYR A 86 -20.59 17.60 3.29
C TYR A 86 -20.27 18.49 2.10
N VAL A 87 -18.99 18.82 1.91
CA VAL A 87 -18.47 19.40 0.65
C VAL A 87 -17.97 18.27 -0.23
N PHE A 88 -18.40 18.17 -1.49
CA PHE A 88 -18.07 17.03 -2.35
C PHE A 88 -17.77 17.38 -3.81
N LEU A 89 -16.99 16.52 -4.45
CA LEU A 89 -16.64 16.53 -5.87
C LEU A 89 -17.20 15.27 -6.55
N VAL A 90 -17.81 15.42 -7.73
CA VAL A 90 -18.32 14.31 -8.54
C VAL A 90 -17.45 14.16 -9.79
N MET A 91 -16.93 12.95 -10.01
CA MET A 91 -15.94 12.67 -11.04
C MET A 91 -16.19 11.33 -11.74
N GLU A 92 -15.51 11.13 -12.85
CA GLU A 92 -15.49 9.89 -13.62
C GLU A 92 -15.05 8.70 -12.74
N LEU A 93 -15.87 7.65 -12.69
CA LEU A 93 -15.51 6.41 -12.01
C LEU A 93 -14.51 5.64 -12.89
N VAL A 94 -13.29 5.43 -12.39
CA VAL A 94 -12.27 4.59 -13.03
C VAL A 94 -12.22 3.25 -12.30
N THR A 95 -12.76 2.22 -12.95
CA THR A 95 -13.08 0.88 -12.42
C THR A 95 -11.86 -0.01 -12.16
N GLY A 96 -10.77 0.15 -12.91
CA GLY A 96 -9.60 -0.74 -12.84
C GLY A 96 -8.65 -0.50 -11.67
N GLY A 97 -8.88 0.52 -10.83
CA GLY A 97 -8.06 0.79 -9.64
C GLY A 97 -6.85 1.69 -9.88
N SER A 98 -5.89 1.65 -8.95
CA SER A 98 -4.74 2.56 -8.91
C SER A 98 -3.41 1.92 -9.29
N LEU A 99 -2.47 2.76 -9.76
CA LEU A 99 -1.09 2.40 -10.03
C LEU A 99 -0.34 1.98 -8.75
N ARG A 100 -0.73 2.51 -7.58
CA ARG A 100 -0.28 2.03 -6.27
C ARG A 100 -0.57 0.54 -6.07
N GLU A 101 -1.79 0.11 -6.36
CA GLU A 101 -2.21 -1.28 -6.20
C GLU A 101 -1.51 -2.19 -7.22
N LEU A 102 -1.32 -1.73 -8.46
CA LEU A 102 -0.55 -2.47 -9.46
C LEU A 102 0.92 -2.67 -9.06
N LEU A 103 1.57 -1.63 -8.53
CA LEU A 103 2.94 -1.73 -8.00
C LEU A 103 3.03 -2.65 -6.78
N ALA A 104 2.00 -2.68 -5.93
CA ALA A 104 1.94 -3.60 -4.79
C ALA A 104 1.69 -5.06 -5.21
N GLU A 105 0.95 -5.29 -6.31
CA GLU A 105 0.70 -6.62 -6.88
C GLU A 105 1.91 -7.18 -7.64
N ARG A 106 2.59 -6.35 -8.45
CA ARG A 106 3.58 -6.81 -9.45
C ARG A 106 5.01 -6.33 -9.25
N GLY A 107 5.24 -5.40 -8.32
CA GLY A 107 6.57 -4.83 -8.08
C GLY A 107 7.05 -3.90 -9.21
N PRO A 108 8.38 -3.77 -9.43
CA PRO A 108 8.94 -2.86 -10.43
C PRO A 108 8.50 -3.19 -11.86
N MET A 109 8.34 -2.15 -12.68
CA MET A 109 7.95 -2.26 -14.08
C MET A 109 9.18 -2.26 -15.01
N PRO A 110 9.17 -3.08 -16.08
CA PRO A 110 10.21 -2.99 -17.10
C PRO A 110 10.19 -1.62 -17.81
N PRO A 111 11.32 -1.17 -18.39
CA PRO A 111 11.47 0.16 -18.99
C PRO A 111 10.34 0.64 -19.91
N HIS A 112 9.80 -0.24 -20.77
CA HIS A 112 8.71 0.09 -21.69
C HIS A 112 7.37 0.32 -20.96
N ALA A 113 7.06 -0.47 -19.92
CA ALA A 113 5.83 -0.35 -19.15
C ALA A 113 5.85 0.91 -18.27
N ALA A 114 6.96 1.17 -17.58
CA ALA A 114 7.17 2.40 -16.82
C ALA A 114 7.01 3.66 -17.71
N ILE A 115 7.58 3.62 -18.92
CA ILE A 115 7.48 4.74 -19.87
C ILE A 115 6.05 4.89 -20.44
N SER A 116 5.31 3.81 -20.65
CA SER A 116 3.90 3.89 -21.07
C SER A 116 2.99 4.54 -20.02
N VAL A 117 3.25 4.29 -18.73
CA VAL A 117 2.61 5.03 -17.62
C VAL A 117 3.00 6.51 -17.68
N MET A 118 4.29 6.82 -17.76
CA MET A 118 4.78 8.20 -17.76
C MET A 118 4.32 9.00 -18.97
N ARG A 119 4.20 8.40 -20.17
CA ARG A 119 3.61 9.05 -21.36
C ARG A 119 2.20 9.60 -21.04
N SER A 120 1.36 8.81 -20.39
CA SER A 120 -0.01 9.21 -20.03
C SER A 120 -0.03 10.30 -18.95
N VAL A 121 0.78 10.16 -17.91
CA VAL A 121 0.90 11.12 -16.79
C VAL A 121 1.50 12.46 -17.27
N LEU A 122 2.51 12.45 -18.13
CA LEU A 122 3.14 13.67 -18.65
C LEU A 122 2.24 14.35 -19.69
N THR A 123 1.43 13.60 -20.45
CA THR A 123 0.38 14.19 -21.31
C THR A 123 -0.72 14.86 -20.46
N ALA A 124 -1.13 14.23 -19.36
CA ALA A 124 -2.07 14.84 -18.42
C ALA A 124 -1.52 16.13 -17.78
N LEU A 125 -0.24 16.11 -17.37
CA LEU A 125 0.45 17.29 -16.86
C LEU A 125 0.65 18.38 -17.94
N ALA A 126 0.91 18.04 -19.20
CA ALA A 126 0.99 19.00 -20.29
C ALA A 126 -0.31 19.82 -20.42
N VAL A 127 -1.46 19.14 -20.52
CA VAL A 127 -2.79 19.77 -20.61
C VAL A 127 -3.10 20.68 -19.41
N ALA A 128 -2.69 20.27 -18.21
CA ALA A 128 -2.84 21.09 -17.00
C ALA A 128 -1.93 22.34 -17.02
N HIS A 129 -0.64 22.17 -17.30
CA HIS A 129 0.34 23.26 -17.31
C HIS A 129 0.06 24.28 -18.42
N ASP A 130 -0.31 23.84 -19.62
CA ASP A 130 -0.73 24.70 -20.72
C ASP A 130 -2.01 25.51 -20.38
N SER A 131 -2.79 25.04 -19.40
CA SER A 131 -3.95 25.73 -18.81
C SER A 131 -3.62 26.58 -17.57
N GLY A 132 -2.34 26.71 -17.20
CA GLY A 132 -1.87 27.44 -16.02
C GLY A 132 -2.16 26.73 -14.68
N MET A 133 -2.34 25.41 -14.68
CA MET A 133 -2.67 24.61 -13.51
C MET A 133 -1.52 23.68 -13.09
N ILE A 134 -1.24 23.66 -11.78
CA ILE A 134 -0.25 22.79 -11.13
C ILE A 134 -1.01 21.73 -10.32
N HIS A 135 -0.66 20.47 -10.49
CA HIS A 135 -1.26 19.30 -9.83
C HIS A 135 -0.90 19.21 -8.35
N ARG A 136 0.36 19.51 -7.98
CA ARG A 136 0.93 19.57 -6.61
C ARG A 136 1.00 18.23 -5.84
N ASP A 137 0.31 17.18 -6.29
CA ASP A 137 0.21 15.89 -5.58
C ASP A 137 0.41 14.66 -6.50
N ILE A 138 1.45 14.66 -7.34
CA ILE A 138 1.75 13.51 -8.22
C ILE A 138 2.32 12.33 -7.40
N LYS A 139 1.64 11.19 -7.44
CA LYS A 139 2.00 9.91 -6.78
C LYS A 139 1.21 8.74 -7.39
N PRO A 140 1.64 7.47 -7.26
CA PRO A 140 0.92 6.30 -7.81
C PRO A 140 -0.53 6.17 -7.34
N ASP A 141 -0.84 6.64 -6.14
CA ASP A 141 -2.18 6.58 -5.55
C ASP A 141 -3.18 7.48 -6.30
N ASN A 142 -2.68 8.52 -6.99
CA ASN A 142 -3.46 9.48 -7.78
C ASN A 142 -3.41 9.16 -9.30
N VAL A 143 -2.77 8.06 -9.70
CA VAL A 143 -2.76 7.58 -11.10
C VAL A 143 -3.62 6.34 -11.19
N LEU A 144 -4.72 6.43 -11.93
CA LEU A 144 -5.72 5.37 -12.06
C LEU A 144 -5.61 4.66 -13.41
N ILE A 145 -6.08 3.41 -13.45
CA ILE A 145 -6.01 2.52 -14.62
C ILE A 145 -7.45 2.12 -14.96
N SER A 146 -7.86 2.32 -16.21
CA SER A 146 -9.13 1.81 -16.72
C SER A 146 -8.98 0.37 -17.22
N ASP A 147 -10.01 -0.42 -16.94
CA ASP A 147 -10.31 -1.73 -17.52
C ASP A 147 -10.51 -1.74 -19.04
N ARG A 148 -10.88 -0.59 -19.63
CA ARG A 148 -11.08 -0.43 -21.07
C ARG A 148 -9.76 -0.71 -21.79
N SER A 149 -9.68 -1.88 -22.43
CA SER A 149 -8.54 -2.41 -23.21
C SER A 149 -8.21 -1.58 -24.46
N VAL A 150 -7.80 -0.33 -24.25
CA VAL A 150 -7.50 0.68 -25.26
C VAL A 150 -6.12 1.27 -24.95
N ARG A 151 -5.37 1.69 -25.97
CA ARG A 151 -4.15 2.47 -25.75
C ARG A 151 -4.47 3.76 -25.00
N ASN A 152 -3.62 4.13 -24.04
CA ASN A 152 -3.82 5.23 -23.08
C ASN A 152 -4.93 4.97 -22.03
N ASN A 153 -5.03 3.75 -21.49
CA ASN A 153 -5.95 3.42 -20.39
C ASN A 153 -5.53 3.99 -19.01
N VAL A 154 -4.47 4.79 -18.92
CA VAL A 154 -4.00 5.42 -17.67
C VAL A 154 -4.51 6.86 -17.57
N LYS A 155 -5.10 7.20 -16.43
CA LYS A 155 -5.68 8.52 -16.11
C LYS A 155 -5.04 9.13 -14.87
N LEU A 156 -4.74 10.42 -14.91
CA LEU A 156 -4.34 11.19 -13.73
C LEU A 156 -5.60 11.75 -13.03
N ALA A 157 -5.66 11.55 -11.71
CA ALA A 157 -6.73 11.97 -10.82
C ALA A 157 -6.19 12.90 -9.72
N ASP A 158 -7.08 13.51 -8.94
CA ASP A 158 -6.72 14.17 -7.68
C ASP A 158 -5.66 15.29 -7.77
N PHE A 159 -5.93 16.26 -8.64
CA PHE A 159 -5.36 17.61 -8.54
C PHE A 159 -5.49 18.13 -7.10
N GLY A 160 -4.46 18.84 -6.62
CA GLY A 160 -4.21 19.15 -5.20
C GLY A 160 -5.15 20.17 -4.52
N LEU A 161 -6.46 20.10 -4.77
CA LEU A 161 -7.57 20.96 -4.28
C LEU A 161 -7.56 21.23 -2.76
N VAL A 162 -6.89 20.39 -1.98
CA VAL A 162 -6.86 20.45 -0.50
C VAL A 162 -5.51 20.90 0.05
N ARG A 163 -4.42 20.83 -0.73
CA ARG A 163 -3.07 21.15 -0.24
C ARG A 163 -2.78 22.66 -0.14
N ALA A 164 -3.67 23.50 -0.67
CA ALA A 164 -3.60 24.97 -0.61
C ALA A 164 -3.97 25.57 0.77
N ILE A 165 -4.30 24.75 1.78
CA ILE A 165 -4.60 25.21 3.15
C ILE A 165 -3.33 25.77 3.82
N ASN A 166 -2.18 25.13 3.63
CA ASN A 166 -0.92 25.52 4.28
C ASN A 166 -0.20 26.70 3.60
N THR A 167 -0.74 27.22 2.49
CA THR A 167 -0.17 28.38 1.78
C THR A 167 -0.95 29.65 2.12
N THR A 168 -0.79 30.10 3.37
CA THR A 168 -1.25 31.41 3.86
C THR A 168 -0.32 32.53 3.39
N GLN A 169 -0.20 32.70 2.06
CA GLN A 169 0.64 33.73 1.43
C GLN A 169 -0.12 34.67 0.47
N GLN A 170 -1.37 34.99 0.82
CA GLN A 170 -2.13 36.12 0.27
C GLN A 170 -2.99 36.71 1.40
N ASP A 171 -3.13 38.04 1.41
CA ASP A 171 -3.89 38.89 2.38
C ASP A 171 -3.13 39.51 3.60
N THR A 172 -1.80 39.73 3.54
CA THR A 172 -1.13 40.70 4.45
C THR A 172 0.00 41.50 3.76
N PHE A 173 0.31 42.69 4.30
CA PHE A 173 1.29 43.65 3.78
C PHE A 173 2.75 43.16 3.79
N PRO A 174 3.61 43.67 2.89
CA PRO A 174 5.03 43.32 2.85
C PRO A 174 5.79 43.91 4.05
N GLY A 175 6.48 43.06 4.82
CA GLY A 175 7.48 43.50 5.80
C GLY A 175 7.60 42.73 7.11
N VAL A 176 6.70 41.77 7.41
CA VAL A 176 6.76 40.99 8.67
C VAL A 176 6.79 39.50 8.38
N ARG A 177 7.82 38.81 8.89
CA ARG A 177 7.87 37.34 8.95
C ARG A 177 7.43 36.88 10.33
N THR A 178 6.23 36.33 10.46
CA THR A 178 5.76 35.65 11.68
C THR A 178 6.12 34.16 11.60
N ASN A 179 6.81 33.65 12.63
CA ASN A 179 7.34 32.28 12.64
C ASN A 179 6.28 31.26 13.08
N GLU A 180 5.13 31.21 12.41
CA GLU A 180 4.04 30.28 12.72
C GLU A 180 3.96 29.17 11.66
N ARG A 181 4.59 28.03 11.97
CA ARG A 181 4.39 26.79 11.21
C ARG A 181 2.97 26.27 11.44
N SER A 182 2.03 26.65 10.57
CA SER A 182 0.68 26.08 10.52
C SER A 182 0.72 24.62 10.06
N MET A 183 1.06 23.71 10.98
CA MET A 183 0.80 22.27 10.87
C MET A 183 -0.69 22.00 11.01
N ALA A 184 -1.16 20.88 10.43
CA ALA A 184 -2.48 20.36 10.76
C ALA A 184 -2.52 19.94 12.26
N PRO A 185 -3.62 20.14 13.00
CA PRO A 185 -3.65 20.01 14.47
C PRO A 185 -3.34 18.61 15.05
N ASN A 186 -3.21 17.61 14.18
CA ASN A 186 -3.12 16.18 14.49
C ASN A 186 -1.83 15.51 13.99
N GLY A 187 -0.87 16.26 13.43
CA GLY A 187 0.50 15.81 13.15
C GLY A 187 0.67 14.66 12.14
N GLN A 188 -0.40 14.25 11.45
CA GLN A 188 -0.41 13.00 10.69
C GLN A 188 -0.11 13.23 9.20
N VAL A 189 1.17 13.37 8.86
CA VAL A 189 1.64 13.39 7.45
C VAL A 189 1.63 11.95 6.89
N ILE A 190 0.44 11.40 6.64
CA ILE A 190 0.24 10.02 6.16
C ILE A 190 0.70 9.90 4.71
N GLY A 191 1.70 9.05 4.47
CA GLY A 191 2.10 8.48 3.16
C GLY A 191 2.70 9.44 2.11
N THR A 192 2.20 10.67 2.02
CA THR A 192 2.44 11.58 0.89
C THR A 192 3.82 12.25 0.90
N ALA A 193 4.61 12.06 1.97
CA ALA A 193 5.92 12.71 2.13
C ALA A 193 6.98 12.30 1.09
N GLY A 194 6.84 11.15 0.41
CA GLY A 194 7.86 10.60 -0.50
C GLY A 194 8.10 11.42 -1.78
N TYR A 195 7.03 11.91 -2.41
CA TYR A 195 7.06 12.50 -3.75
C TYR A 195 7.36 13.99 -3.81
N LEU A 196 7.26 14.68 -2.67
CA LEU A 196 7.29 16.14 -2.61
C LEU A 196 8.56 16.72 -3.25
N SER A 197 8.47 17.91 -3.84
CA SER A 197 9.64 18.61 -4.35
C SER A 197 10.41 19.35 -3.24
N PRO A 198 11.69 19.72 -3.45
CA PRO A 198 12.47 20.49 -2.47
C PRO A 198 11.79 21.80 -2.04
N GLU A 199 11.23 22.55 -3.01
CA GLU A 199 10.50 23.80 -2.76
C GLU A 199 9.22 23.58 -1.92
N GLN A 200 8.49 22.47 -2.13
CA GLN A 200 7.35 22.08 -1.28
C GLN A 200 7.75 21.81 0.18
N VAL A 201 9.00 21.41 0.46
CA VAL A 201 9.51 21.20 1.82
C VAL A 201 9.94 22.52 2.47
N ARG A 202 10.50 23.44 1.69
CA ARG A 202 10.91 24.77 2.16
C ARG A 202 9.72 25.72 2.39
N GLY A 203 8.57 25.44 1.78
CA GLY A 203 7.42 26.35 1.75
C GLY A 203 7.61 27.51 0.77
N GLU A 204 8.39 27.28 -0.28
CA GLU A 204 8.61 28.22 -1.39
C GLU A 204 7.41 28.18 -2.36
N ASP A 205 7.27 29.21 -3.19
CA ASP A 205 6.23 29.25 -4.21
C ASP A 205 6.42 28.14 -5.25
N LEU A 206 5.32 27.51 -5.66
CA LEU A 206 5.33 26.33 -6.54
C LEU A 206 5.05 26.73 -7.99
N ASP A 207 5.86 26.22 -8.91
CA ASP A 207 5.63 26.27 -10.35
C ASP A 207 5.38 24.86 -10.93
N GLU A 208 5.18 24.76 -12.24
CA GLU A 208 5.00 23.51 -12.99
C GLU A 208 6.11 22.47 -12.71
N ARG A 209 7.30 22.92 -12.31
CA ARG A 209 8.50 22.09 -12.12
C ARG A 209 8.46 21.32 -10.80
N SER A 210 7.58 21.67 -9.87
CA SER A 210 7.29 20.86 -8.68
C SER A 210 6.62 19.52 -9.07
N ASP A 211 5.74 19.53 -10.07
CA ASP A 211 5.15 18.30 -10.60
C ASP A 211 6.15 17.53 -11.46
N ILE A 212 7.06 18.19 -12.17
CA ILE A 212 8.17 17.53 -12.88
C ILE A 212 9.09 16.77 -11.92
N TYR A 213 9.41 17.35 -10.76
CA TYR A 213 10.16 16.64 -9.73
C TYR A 213 9.41 15.40 -9.24
N SER A 214 8.14 15.58 -8.87
CA SER A 214 7.27 14.50 -8.36
C SER A 214 7.07 13.38 -9.39
N ALA A 215 6.94 13.73 -10.67
CA ALA A 215 6.90 12.81 -11.81
C ALA A 215 8.24 12.10 -12.05
N GLY A 216 9.38 12.74 -11.76
CA GLY A 216 10.69 12.10 -11.74
C GLY A 216 10.83 11.05 -10.63
N ILE A 217 10.31 11.33 -9.43
CA ILE A 217 10.23 10.35 -8.32
C ILE A 217 9.32 9.18 -8.70
N LEU A 218 8.18 9.45 -9.35
CA LEU A 218 7.28 8.42 -9.87
C LEU A 218 7.98 7.51 -10.90
N LEU A 219 8.73 8.07 -11.85
CA LEU A 219 9.52 7.28 -12.81
C LEU A 219 10.61 6.43 -12.12
N TYR A 220 11.27 6.96 -11.09
CA TYR A 220 12.24 6.20 -10.29
C TYR A 220 11.56 5.00 -9.59
N GLU A 221 10.42 5.21 -8.93
CA GLU A 221 9.69 4.14 -8.23
C GLU A 221 9.12 3.11 -9.21
N LEU A 222 8.60 3.54 -10.37
CA LEU A 222 8.13 2.65 -11.42
C LEU A 222 9.23 1.70 -11.92
N LEU A 223 10.47 2.19 -12.05
CA LEU A 223 11.60 1.38 -12.52
C LEU A 223 12.21 0.49 -11.42
N THR A 224 12.22 0.94 -10.16
CA THR A 224 12.97 0.28 -9.06
C THR A 224 12.11 -0.45 -8.03
N GLY A 225 10.81 -0.15 -7.97
CA GLY A 225 9.90 -0.64 -6.94
C GLY A 225 10.04 0.07 -5.58
N GLU A 226 10.96 1.05 -5.46
CA GLU A 226 11.27 1.73 -4.21
C GLU A 226 11.27 3.26 -4.34
N LEU A 227 11.11 3.96 -3.22
CA LEU A 227 11.33 5.41 -3.17
C LEU A 227 12.82 5.74 -2.97
N PRO A 228 13.36 6.80 -3.60
CA PRO A 228 14.79 7.12 -3.57
C PRO A 228 15.28 7.63 -2.21
N PHE A 229 14.36 8.04 -1.34
CA PHE A 229 14.64 8.51 0.02
C PHE A 229 13.80 7.76 1.03
N ARG A 230 14.43 7.30 2.11
CA ARG A 230 13.80 6.68 3.27
C ARG A 230 14.46 7.25 4.53
N GLY A 231 13.68 7.98 5.33
CA GLY A 231 14.09 8.49 6.64
C GLY A 231 13.44 7.71 7.79
N THR A 232 13.79 8.07 9.02
CA THR A 232 13.21 7.50 10.26
C THR A 232 11.76 7.93 10.48
N SER A 233 11.38 9.12 10.00
CA SER A 233 10.02 9.66 10.00
C SER A 233 9.63 10.18 8.60
N PRO A 234 8.35 10.52 8.37
CA PRO A 234 7.93 11.23 7.15
C PRO A 234 8.63 12.59 6.98
N GLU A 235 8.93 13.30 8.08
CA GLU A 235 9.65 14.58 8.04
C GLU A 235 11.12 14.37 7.69
N ASP A 236 11.82 13.39 8.27
CA ASP A 236 13.20 13.06 7.88
C ASP A 236 13.28 12.68 6.40
N THR A 237 12.35 11.83 5.96
CA THR A 237 12.19 11.44 4.54
C THR A 237 11.99 12.67 3.66
N ALA A 238 11.27 13.67 4.16
CA ALA A 238 11.02 14.90 3.43
C ALA A 238 12.23 15.85 3.40
N MET A 239 13.05 15.91 4.45
CA MET A 239 14.24 16.77 4.49
C MET A 239 15.39 16.23 3.62
N LEU A 240 15.52 14.91 3.45
CA LEU A 240 16.62 14.28 2.70
C LEU A 240 16.84 14.87 1.29
N ARG A 241 15.79 15.28 0.57
CA ARG A 241 15.88 15.85 -0.78
C ARG A 241 16.44 17.26 -0.87
N LEU A 242 16.60 17.96 0.25
CA LEU A 242 17.24 19.27 0.27
C LEU A 242 18.75 19.13 0.03
N ASP A 243 19.34 18.10 0.63
CA ASP A 243 20.80 17.91 0.67
C ASP A 243 21.30 16.75 -0.21
N LYS A 244 20.44 15.77 -0.53
CA LYS A 244 20.78 14.61 -1.36
C LYS A 244 20.06 14.64 -2.71
N ASP A 245 20.79 14.28 -3.75
CA ASP A 245 20.24 14.03 -5.09
C ASP A 245 19.64 12.62 -5.19
N VAL A 246 18.70 12.43 -6.12
CA VAL A 246 18.10 11.12 -6.41
C VAL A 246 19.13 10.22 -7.09
N PRO A 247 19.36 8.98 -6.61
CA PRO A 247 20.28 8.05 -7.26
C PRO A 247 19.76 7.57 -8.63
N SER A 248 20.67 7.13 -9.49
CA SER A 248 20.33 6.50 -10.77
C SER A 248 19.61 5.16 -10.55
N PRO A 249 18.41 4.94 -11.11
CA PRO A 249 17.71 3.64 -11.08
C PRO A 249 18.59 2.43 -11.42
N SER A 250 19.51 2.55 -12.39
CA SER A 250 20.46 1.48 -12.78
C SER A 250 21.43 1.03 -11.68
N ARG A 251 21.52 1.75 -10.56
CA ARG A 251 22.28 1.34 -9.36
C ARG A 251 21.49 0.48 -8.38
N ILE A 252 20.18 0.38 -8.57
CA ILE A 252 19.25 -0.35 -7.70
C ILE A 252 18.81 -1.66 -8.36
N ILE A 253 18.56 -1.61 -9.68
CA ILE A 253 18.13 -2.76 -10.47
C ILE A 253 18.83 -2.76 -11.83
N GLU A 254 19.31 -3.94 -12.25
CA GLU A 254 19.96 -4.13 -13.54
C GLU A 254 18.96 -4.01 -14.70
N GLY A 255 19.47 -3.74 -15.91
CA GLY A 255 18.64 -3.66 -17.12
C GLY A 255 17.96 -2.30 -17.38
N VAL A 256 18.04 -1.32 -16.46
CA VAL A 256 17.61 0.05 -16.76
C VAL A 256 18.61 0.73 -17.71
N PRO A 257 18.17 1.22 -18.89
CA PRO A 257 19.06 1.94 -19.81
C PRO A 257 19.47 3.31 -19.24
N ALA A 258 20.75 3.67 -19.40
CA ALA A 258 21.29 4.98 -19.01
C ALA A 258 20.47 6.21 -19.51
N PRO A 259 19.82 6.20 -20.69
CA PRO A 259 18.83 7.20 -21.06
C PRO A 259 17.74 7.50 -20.01
N LEU A 260 17.26 6.49 -19.27
CA LEU A 260 16.26 6.67 -18.22
C LEU A 260 16.85 7.24 -16.93
N ASP A 261 18.09 6.87 -16.58
CA ASP A 261 18.83 7.52 -15.49
C ASP A 261 18.96 9.03 -15.73
N MET A 262 19.23 9.43 -16.98
CA MET A 262 19.30 10.85 -17.37
C MET A 262 17.96 11.58 -17.25
N LEU A 263 16.83 10.91 -17.56
CA LEU A 263 15.50 11.48 -17.40
C LEU A 263 15.17 11.71 -15.93
N VAL A 264 15.39 10.71 -15.08
CA VAL A 264 15.18 10.81 -13.62
C VAL A 264 16.10 11.87 -13.01
N ALA A 265 17.40 11.84 -13.32
CA ALA A 265 18.36 12.80 -12.76
C ALA A 265 18.07 14.25 -13.16
N ARG A 266 17.53 14.49 -14.37
CA ARG A 266 17.11 15.83 -14.79
C ARG A 266 15.78 16.25 -14.16
N ALA A 267 14.78 15.38 -14.13
CA ALA A 267 13.48 15.68 -13.52
C ALA A 267 13.62 15.96 -12.02
N CYS A 268 14.42 15.14 -11.31
CA CYS A 268 14.67 15.24 -9.88
C CYS A 268 15.81 16.19 -9.49
N HIS A 269 16.26 17.09 -10.38
CA HIS A 269 17.32 18.03 -10.04
C HIS A 269 16.87 19.00 -8.93
N ARG A 270 17.68 19.21 -7.88
CA ARG A 270 17.26 20.00 -6.70
C ARG A 270 16.89 21.45 -7.01
N ASP A 271 17.76 22.16 -7.74
CA ASP A 271 17.45 23.47 -8.36
C ASP A 271 16.41 23.31 -9.48
N PRO A 272 15.20 23.94 -9.37
CA PRO A 272 14.14 23.82 -10.37
C PRO A 272 14.53 24.28 -11.77
N SER A 273 15.40 25.29 -11.91
CA SER A 273 15.74 25.90 -13.20
C SER A 273 16.44 24.94 -14.17
N ARG A 274 17.00 23.84 -13.64
CA ARG A 274 17.71 22.79 -14.39
C ARG A 274 16.86 21.58 -14.75
N ARG A 275 15.60 21.53 -14.28
CA ARG A 275 14.65 20.44 -14.59
C ARG A 275 14.16 20.53 -16.05
N PHE A 276 13.10 19.81 -16.38
CA PHE A 276 12.26 20.19 -17.52
C PHE A 276 11.37 21.38 -17.10
N PRO A 277 11.12 22.37 -17.97
CA PRO A 277 10.37 23.56 -17.58
C PRO A 277 8.91 23.27 -17.24
N ASN A 278 8.28 22.32 -17.94
CA ASN A 278 6.87 21.94 -17.79
C ASN A 278 6.63 20.50 -18.30
N GLY A 279 5.37 20.05 -18.24
CA GLY A 279 4.97 18.67 -18.60
C GLY A 279 5.29 18.32 -20.05
N SER A 280 4.96 19.23 -20.96
CA SER A 280 5.15 19.10 -22.41
C SER A 280 6.62 18.87 -22.78
N ALA A 281 7.54 19.59 -22.13
CA ALA A 281 8.98 19.45 -22.35
C ALA A 281 9.60 18.18 -21.73
N PHE A 282 8.98 17.60 -20.70
CA PHE A 282 9.39 16.29 -20.17
C PHE A 282 8.84 15.14 -21.04
N LEU A 283 7.59 15.26 -21.52
CA LEU A 283 7.00 14.33 -22.49
C LEU A 283 7.85 14.23 -23.76
N GLU A 284 8.26 15.37 -24.33
CA GLU A 284 9.15 15.40 -25.51
C GLU A 284 10.48 14.64 -25.29
N ALA A 285 11.03 14.71 -24.08
CA ALA A 285 12.27 14.00 -23.72
C ALA A 285 12.05 12.49 -23.47
N VAL A 286 10.85 12.10 -23.04
CA VAL A 286 10.41 10.70 -22.96
C VAL A 286 10.23 10.11 -24.36
N GLU A 287 9.54 10.78 -25.28
CA GLU A 287 9.33 10.28 -26.65
C GLU A 287 10.64 10.11 -27.42
N LYS A 288 11.55 11.10 -27.37
CA LYS A 288 12.92 10.98 -27.92
C LYS A 288 13.74 9.86 -27.30
N THR A 289 13.33 9.35 -26.13
CA THR A 289 13.97 8.22 -25.46
C THR A 289 13.30 6.89 -25.82
N VAL A 290 11.98 6.87 -26.08
CA VAL A 290 11.27 5.74 -26.72
C VAL A 290 11.86 5.46 -28.10
N GLU A 291 11.96 6.49 -28.95
CA GLU A 291 12.52 6.40 -30.31
C GLU A 291 13.95 5.84 -30.29
N ARG A 292 14.82 6.45 -29.47
CA ARG A 292 16.25 6.08 -29.34
C ARG A 292 16.48 4.66 -28.82
N LEU A 293 15.56 4.12 -28.02
CA LEU A 293 15.65 2.78 -27.43
C LEU A 293 14.79 1.74 -28.17
N ALA A 294 14.00 2.16 -29.17
CA ALA A 294 12.98 1.35 -29.84
C ALA A 294 12.06 0.60 -28.84
N LEU A 295 11.61 1.28 -27.77
CA LEU A 295 10.74 0.65 -26.77
C LEU A 295 9.37 0.31 -27.38
N PRO A 296 8.84 -0.91 -27.16
CA PRO A 296 7.53 -1.29 -27.68
C PRO A 296 6.39 -0.54 -26.96
N ASP A 297 5.27 -0.36 -27.68
CA ASP A 297 3.99 0.02 -27.09
C ASP A 297 3.58 -1.02 -26.01
N PHE A 298 2.97 -0.54 -24.93
CA PHE A 298 2.49 -1.36 -23.82
C PHE A 298 1.08 -0.90 -23.41
N VAL A 299 0.25 -1.82 -22.93
CA VAL A 299 -1.04 -1.50 -22.30
C VAL A 299 -0.92 -1.86 -20.83
N VAL A 300 -1.22 -0.90 -19.94
CA VAL A 300 -0.98 -1.07 -18.51
C VAL A 300 -2.08 -1.99 -17.95
N PRO A 301 -1.75 -3.17 -17.42
CA PRO A 301 -2.76 -4.10 -16.93
C PRO A 301 -3.43 -3.56 -15.66
N VAL A 302 -4.73 -3.84 -15.49
CA VAL A 302 -5.39 -3.58 -14.21
C VAL A 302 -4.88 -4.53 -13.12
N PRO A 303 -4.71 -4.06 -11.86
CA PRO A 303 -4.56 -4.94 -10.71
C PRO A 303 -5.81 -5.81 -10.53
N GLN A 304 -5.62 -7.08 -10.17
CA GLN A 304 -6.67 -8.07 -9.94
C GLN A 304 -7.48 -7.80 -8.66
N HIS A 305 -6.87 -7.12 -7.69
CA HIS A 305 -7.44 -6.89 -6.36
C HIS A 305 -7.51 -5.39 -6.04
N SER A 306 -8.19 -4.61 -6.88
CA SER A 306 -8.37 -3.17 -6.62
C SER A 306 -9.43 -2.90 -5.54
N ALA A 307 -9.33 -1.73 -4.90
CA ALA A 307 -10.32 -1.24 -3.95
C ALA A 307 -11.65 -0.91 -4.63
N VAL A 308 -11.63 -0.52 -5.90
CA VAL A 308 -12.84 -0.26 -6.70
C VAL A 308 -13.59 -1.56 -6.98
N MET A 309 -12.89 -2.62 -7.40
CA MET A 309 -13.48 -3.95 -7.59
C MET A 309 -14.13 -4.47 -6.31
N ARG A 310 -13.41 -4.47 -5.17
CA ARG A 310 -13.98 -4.86 -3.87
C ARG A 310 -15.21 -4.04 -3.46
N ALA A 311 -15.22 -2.74 -3.76
CA ALA A 311 -16.35 -1.87 -3.46
C ALA A 311 -17.57 -2.17 -4.35
N LEU A 312 -17.37 -2.56 -5.60
CA LEU A 312 -18.43 -2.96 -6.53
C LEU A 312 -18.97 -4.37 -6.22
N GLU A 313 -18.10 -5.35 -5.98
CA GLU A 313 -18.45 -6.73 -5.57
C GLU A 313 -19.33 -6.77 -4.32
N GLY A 314 -19.08 -5.89 -3.36
CA GLY A 314 -19.85 -5.78 -2.12
C GLY A 314 -21.14 -4.95 -2.24
N SER A 315 -21.53 -4.53 -3.44
CA SER A 315 -22.69 -3.64 -3.65
C SER A 315 -23.85 -4.32 -4.37
N ASP A 316 -25.07 -4.06 -3.89
CA ASP A 316 -26.34 -4.53 -4.49
C ASP A 316 -26.58 -3.98 -5.92
N PHE A 317 -25.72 -3.09 -6.39
CA PHE A 317 -25.70 -2.55 -7.75
C PHE A 317 -24.93 -3.43 -8.74
N GLY A 318 -24.19 -4.44 -8.28
CA GLY A 318 -23.34 -5.30 -9.11
C GLY A 318 -24.05 -5.98 -10.29
N GLU A 319 -25.36 -6.24 -10.20
CA GLU A 319 -26.13 -6.77 -11.33
C GLU A 319 -26.13 -5.84 -12.56
N ARG A 320 -25.99 -4.51 -12.38
CA ARG A 320 -25.94 -3.56 -13.52
C ARG A 320 -24.66 -3.67 -14.35
N LEU A 321 -23.58 -4.22 -13.81
CA LEU A 321 -22.34 -4.49 -14.54
C LEU A 321 -22.46 -5.69 -15.50
N SER A 322 -23.59 -6.41 -15.51
CA SER A 322 -23.83 -7.56 -16.39
C SER A 322 -24.51 -7.24 -17.73
N TRP A 323 -24.94 -5.99 -17.96
CA TRP A 323 -25.72 -5.61 -19.15
C TRP A 323 -24.84 -5.08 -20.29
N ASP A 324 -24.40 -6.00 -21.15
CA ASP A 324 -23.96 -5.83 -22.55
C ASP A 324 -23.18 -4.54 -22.91
N HIS A 325 -21.85 -4.62 -22.76
CA HIS A 325 -20.89 -3.55 -23.03
C HIS A 325 -20.81 -3.04 -24.50
N GLU A 326 -21.56 -3.61 -25.46
CA GLU A 326 -21.54 -3.17 -26.87
C GLU A 326 -22.49 -1.99 -27.19
N GLU A 327 -23.65 -1.86 -26.52
CA GLU A 327 -24.66 -0.86 -26.91
C GLU A 327 -24.37 0.57 -26.43
N MET A 328 -23.43 0.77 -25.48
CA MET A 328 -23.01 2.11 -25.04
C MET A 328 -21.95 2.78 -25.94
N SER A 329 -21.67 2.22 -27.12
CA SER A 329 -20.96 2.95 -28.18
C SER A 329 -21.88 4.04 -28.75
N THR A 330 -21.39 5.28 -28.83
CA THR A 330 -22.17 6.46 -29.23
C THR A 330 -22.86 6.29 -30.58
N ARG A 331 -24.17 5.99 -30.53
CA ARG A 331 -25.04 5.90 -31.71
C ARG A 331 -25.22 7.28 -32.33
N ALA A 332 -24.30 7.67 -33.21
CA ALA A 332 -24.33 8.94 -33.91
C ALA A 332 -25.67 9.13 -34.63
N VAL A 333 -26.36 10.23 -34.32
CA VAL A 333 -27.63 10.58 -34.96
C VAL A 333 -27.34 11.05 -36.39
N ALA A 334 -27.33 10.09 -37.32
CA ALA A 334 -27.21 10.38 -38.74
C ALA A 334 -28.44 11.17 -39.21
N LEU A 335 -28.21 12.40 -39.68
CA LEU A 335 -29.21 13.15 -40.42
C LEU A 335 -29.57 12.39 -41.71
N PRO A 336 -30.85 12.40 -42.13
CA PRO A 336 -31.27 11.67 -43.33
C PRO A 336 -30.59 12.23 -44.58
N PRO A 337 -30.00 11.39 -45.45
CA PRO A 337 -29.47 11.83 -46.75
C PRO A 337 -30.61 12.34 -47.65
N GLN A 338 -30.36 13.40 -48.42
CA GLN A 338 -31.28 13.83 -49.47
C GLN A 338 -31.17 12.96 -50.74
N GLU A 339 -32.25 12.96 -51.52
CA GLU A 339 -32.42 12.17 -52.75
C GLU A 339 -31.42 12.59 -53.85
N GLY A 340 -30.92 11.63 -54.65
CA GLY A 340 -29.81 11.92 -55.57
C GLY A 340 -29.43 10.89 -56.64
N THR A 341 -30.39 10.17 -57.23
CA THR A 341 -30.29 9.49 -58.55
C THR A 341 -29.05 8.63 -58.91
N GLY A 342 -29.24 7.31 -59.10
CA GLY A 342 -28.28 6.42 -59.79
C GLY A 342 -28.81 4.99 -59.88
N THR A 343 -28.78 4.34 -61.06
CA THR A 343 -29.49 3.05 -61.28
C THR A 343 -28.62 1.94 -61.88
N ARG A 344 -29.07 0.70 -61.65
CA ARG A 344 -28.61 -0.62 -62.15
C ARG A 344 -27.41 -1.23 -61.38
N GLU A 345 -27.46 -2.43 -60.79
CA GLU A 345 -28.06 -3.76 -61.13
C GLU A 345 -27.05 -4.70 -61.84
N TRP A 346 -27.38 -6.00 -61.91
CA TRP A 346 -26.51 -7.17 -62.15
C TRP A 346 -25.67 -7.55 -60.92
N GLY A 347 -25.49 -8.84 -60.57
CA GLY A 347 -26.10 -10.06 -61.12
C GLY A 347 -25.34 -11.30 -60.61
N SER A 348 -26.03 -12.33 -60.12
CA SER A 348 -25.39 -13.53 -59.56
C SER A 348 -25.00 -14.56 -60.62
N HIS A 349 -23.90 -15.31 -60.39
CA HIS A 349 -23.81 -16.78 -60.43
C HIS A 349 -22.36 -17.27 -60.12
N SER A 350 -22.24 -18.46 -59.54
CA SER A 350 -20.98 -19.17 -59.16
C SER A 350 -20.64 -20.25 -60.24
N PRO A 351 -19.66 -21.20 -60.10
CA PRO A 351 -18.74 -21.51 -58.98
C PRO A 351 -17.29 -22.00 -59.33
N SER A 352 -16.53 -22.34 -58.27
CA SER A 352 -15.59 -23.50 -58.16
C SER A 352 -14.06 -23.30 -58.19
N SER A 353 -13.43 -23.60 -57.03
CA SER A 353 -12.17 -24.32 -56.80
C SER A 353 -10.81 -23.83 -57.35
N ALA A 354 -9.85 -23.55 -56.47
CA ALA A 354 -8.84 -24.55 -56.03
C ALA A 354 -7.82 -24.02 -54.99
N MET A 355 -7.19 -24.97 -54.28
CA MET A 355 -6.11 -24.86 -53.26
C MET A 355 -6.55 -24.46 -51.84
N GLY A 356 -6.04 -25.20 -50.86
CA GLY A 356 -6.44 -25.14 -49.45
C GLY A 356 -5.26 -24.96 -48.49
N TYR A 357 -5.59 -24.57 -47.26
CA TYR A 357 -4.68 -24.40 -46.14
C TYR A 357 -4.80 -25.59 -45.18
N GLN A 358 -3.71 -26.00 -44.52
CA GLN A 358 -3.75 -26.97 -43.42
C GLN A 358 -2.90 -26.47 -42.24
N ASP A 359 -3.42 -26.72 -41.05
CA ASP A 359 -2.83 -26.37 -39.76
C ASP A 359 -1.86 -27.45 -39.25
N PRO A 360 -0.80 -27.06 -38.55
CA PRO A 360 -0.22 -27.89 -37.50
C PRO A 360 0.09 -27.10 -36.21
N GLY A 361 -0.77 -27.27 -35.21
CA GLY A 361 -0.48 -28.16 -34.07
C GLY A 361 0.69 -27.81 -33.11
N GLU A 362 0.40 -27.87 -31.81
CA GLU A 362 1.36 -27.65 -30.72
C GLU A 362 2.56 -28.63 -30.74
N THR A 363 3.74 -28.19 -30.30
CA THR A 363 4.74 -29.13 -29.74
C THR A 363 5.56 -28.53 -28.60
N ARG A 364 5.63 -29.30 -27.52
CA ARG A 364 6.35 -29.08 -26.25
C ARG A 364 7.88 -29.11 -26.44
N VAL A 365 8.62 -28.21 -25.78
CA VAL A 365 10.09 -28.18 -25.80
C VAL A 365 10.68 -28.65 -24.47
N GLY A 366 11.67 -29.54 -24.52
CA GLY A 366 12.49 -29.96 -23.37
C GLY A 366 13.93 -29.46 -23.49
N PRO A 367 14.70 -29.40 -22.38
CA PRO A 367 16.06 -28.85 -22.38
C PRO A 367 17.07 -29.81 -23.02
N PHE A 368 18.09 -29.25 -23.68
CA PHE A 368 19.25 -30.01 -24.16
C PHE A 368 20.57 -29.30 -23.86
N ASN A 369 21.59 -30.11 -23.55
CA ASN A 369 22.93 -29.70 -23.11
C ASN A 369 23.97 -30.23 -24.11
N PRO A 370 24.99 -29.43 -24.52
CA PRO A 370 26.16 -29.95 -25.22
C PRO A 370 27.48 -29.71 -24.46
N ALA A 371 28.23 -30.78 -24.21
CA ALA A 371 29.66 -30.70 -23.91
C ALA A 371 30.49 -30.57 -25.21
N GLY A 372 31.71 -30.03 -25.12
CA GLY A 372 32.63 -29.87 -26.26
C GLY A 372 33.30 -31.18 -26.72
N PRO A 373 34.11 -31.14 -27.80
CA PRO A 373 35.57 -31.27 -27.58
C PRO A 373 36.48 -30.53 -28.58
N GLY A 374 37.77 -30.36 -28.24
CA GLY A 374 38.83 -30.83 -29.16
C GLY A 374 39.82 -29.89 -29.89
N ALA A 375 40.67 -29.16 -29.16
CA ALA A 375 42.11 -28.96 -29.46
C ALA A 375 42.65 -28.08 -30.65
N MET A 376 43.96 -27.75 -30.54
CA MET A 376 44.85 -26.92 -31.40
C MET A 376 44.57 -25.39 -31.44
N GLY A 377 45.54 -24.45 -31.31
CA GLY A 377 46.89 -24.52 -30.70
C GLY A 377 48.00 -23.72 -31.44
N SER A 378 48.54 -22.63 -30.84
CA SER A 378 49.95 -22.15 -30.96
C SER A 378 50.18 -20.75 -30.31
N THR A 379 51.29 -20.64 -29.56
CA THR A 379 52.24 -19.52 -29.22
C THR A 379 52.00 -18.05 -29.69
N ALA A 380 52.63 -16.98 -29.14
CA ALA A 380 53.75 -16.84 -28.18
C ALA A 380 53.80 -15.45 -27.46
N GLY A 381 54.45 -15.38 -26.28
CA GLY A 381 54.99 -14.15 -25.65
C GLY A 381 53.98 -13.17 -24.99
N GLY A 382 54.34 -12.35 -23.99
CA GLY A 382 55.60 -12.27 -23.21
C GLY A 382 55.90 -10.85 -22.68
N SER A 383 56.35 -10.74 -21.42
CA SER A 383 56.91 -9.56 -20.69
C SER A 383 56.05 -8.93 -19.57
N THR A 384 56.62 -8.91 -18.36
CA THR A 384 56.36 -7.93 -17.27
C THR A 384 57.53 -6.91 -17.23
N PRO A 385 57.41 -5.75 -16.53
CA PRO A 385 57.64 -5.64 -15.07
C PRO A 385 56.47 -4.89 -14.36
N ALA A 386 56.27 -4.86 -13.04
CA ALA A 386 57.08 -4.32 -11.92
C ALA A 386 57.47 -2.82 -12.09
N GLY A 387 57.44 -1.94 -11.08
CA GLY A 387 57.07 -2.05 -9.66
C GLY A 387 57.25 -0.68 -8.94
N PHE A 388 57.27 -0.66 -7.59
CA PHE A 388 57.39 0.53 -6.70
C PHE A 388 56.16 1.48 -6.67
N GLY A 389 55.85 2.17 -5.55
CA GLY A 389 56.36 2.02 -4.18
C GLY A 389 56.10 3.25 -3.27
N ALA A 390 55.72 3.02 -2.01
CA ALA A 390 55.41 4.00 -0.92
C ALA A 390 54.22 4.96 -1.18
N ALA A 391 53.28 5.27 -0.27
CA ALA A 391 53.16 5.30 1.20
C ALA A 391 53.68 6.59 1.88
N GLY A 392 52.85 7.23 2.72
CA GLY A 392 53.29 8.35 3.58
C GLY A 392 52.20 9.36 3.97
N ASN A 393 51.75 9.28 5.23
CA ASN A 393 50.85 10.17 5.96
C ASN A 393 51.15 11.69 5.84
N GLY A 394 50.14 12.54 6.06
CA GLY A 394 50.36 13.96 6.38
C GLY A 394 49.09 14.78 6.59
N ALA A 395 48.73 15.10 7.83
CA ALA A 395 47.64 16.01 8.17
C ALA A 395 48.20 17.31 8.78
N ALA A 396 47.67 18.46 8.36
CA ALA A 396 47.82 19.75 9.04
C ALA A 396 46.68 20.70 8.65
N ALA A 397 46.45 21.74 9.45
CA ALA A 397 45.42 22.76 9.24
C ALA A 397 45.99 24.17 9.47
N LEU A 398 45.10 25.18 9.46
CA LEU A 398 45.34 26.61 9.79
C LEU A 398 45.95 27.47 8.66
N GLY A 399 45.54 28.74 8.62
CA GLY A 399 46.06 29.78 7.72
C GLY A 399 44.99 30.76 7.26
N ALA A 400 44.77 31.85 8.02
CA ALA A 400 43.75 32.86 7.70
C ALA A 400 44.37 34.24 7.43
N ALA A 401 44.03 34.85 6.30
CA ALA A 401 44.15 36.26 5.95
C ALA A 401 43.34 36.53 4.66
N GLY A 402 42.87 37.75 4.34
CA GLY A 402 42.91 38.99 5.12
C GLY A 402 43.26 40.22 4.28
N SER A 403 42.25 41.04 3.94
CA SER A 403 42.36 42.41 3.39
C SER A 403 42.84 42.56 1.92
N GLY A 404 42.38 43.63 1.25
CA GLY A 404 43.00 44.17 0.02
C GLY A 404 42.05 44.60 -1.11
N ILE A 405 41.58 45.85 -1.09
CA ILE A 405 41.00 46.54 -2.25
C ILE A 405 42.11 47.38 -2.91
N PRO A 406 42.15 47.47 -4.25
CA PRO A 406 42.18 48.80 -4.87
C PRO A 406 41.15 48.96 -5.99
N ALA A 407 40.78 50.21 -6.29
CA ALA A 407 39.82 50.58 -7.33
C ALA A 407 40.47 51.53 -8.37
N LEU A 408 39.90 51.54 -9.58
CA LEU A 408 40.00 52.48 -10.73
C LEU A 408 39.10 51.83 -11.82
N GLY A 409 38.28 52.49 -12.66
CA GLY A 409 38.24 53.84 -13.23
C GLY A 409 38.38 53.73 -14.77
N ALA A 410 37.66 54.43 -15.65
CA ALA A 410 36.53 55.38 -15.55
C ALA A 410 35.87 55.59 -16.96
N ASN A 411 35.02 56.63 -17.13
CA ASN A 411 34.56 57.27 -18.39
C ASN A 411 33.46 56.54 -19.24
N GLU A 412 32.53 57.19 -19.98
CA GLU A 412 32.15 58.63 -20.09
C GLU A 412 30.76 58.89 -20.76
N SER A 413 30.14 60.06 -20.46
CA SER A 413 29.13 60.82 -21.25
C SER A 413 27.70 60.23 -21.51
N GLY A 414 26.61 61.02 -21.65
CA GLY A 414 26.42 62.47 -21.40
C GLY A 414 25.05 63.04 -21.89
N TYR A 415 24.61 64.20 -21.34
CA TYR A 415 23.44 65.06 -21.71
C TYR A 415 22.00 64.48 -21.51
N SER A 416 20.90 65.21 -21.26
CA SER A 416 20.56 66.54 -20.64
C SER A 416 19.00 66.65 -20.65
N GLY A 417 18.20 67.15 -19.69
CA GLY A 417 18.32 68.23 -18.69
C GLY A 417 17.49 69.47 -19.11
N PRO A 418 16.96 70.37 -18.23
CA PRO A 418 16.73 70.35 -16.76
C PRO A 418 15.23 69.98 -16.45
N SER A 419 14.37 70.52 -15.54
CA SER A 419 14.29 71.52 -14.43
C SER A 419 12.93 71.30 -13.69
N GLY A 420 12.62 71.77 -12.45
CA GLY A 420 13.38 72.48 -11.40
C GLY A 420 12.48 73.21 -10.36
N TYR A 421 13.01 73.44 -9.15
CA TYR A 421 12.54 74.32 -8.03
C TYR A 421 11.34 73.96 -7.10
N SER A 422 11.51 74.35 -5.82
CA SER A 422 10.60 74.34 -4.64
C SER A 422 10.43 75.82 -4.14
N PRO A 423 9.90 76.23 -2.94
CA PRO A 423 9.54 75.49 -1.69
C PRO A 423 8.34 76.02 -0.80
N VAL A 424 7.99 75.26 0.26
CA VAL A 424 7.65 75.65 1.67
C VAL A 424 6.48 76.62 2.08
N HIS A 425 5.71 76.16 3.09
CA HIS A 425 4.85 76.83 4.12
C HIS A 425 3.38 77.34 3.88
N ASP A 426 2.54 77.01 4.89
CA ASP A 426 1.38 77.71 5.52
C ASP A 426 -0.01 77.98 4.87
N LYS A 427 -1.00 77.22 5.40
CA LYS A 427 -2.35 77.67 5.87
C LYS A 427 -3.47 78.01 4.85
N PRO A 428 -4.77 78.16 5.25
CA PRO A 428 -5.89 77.52 4.53
C PRO A 428 -7.00 78.53 4.06
N PRO A 429 -8.33 78.25 4.11
CA PRO A 429 -9.08 77.71 2.97
C PRO A 429 -10.27 78.58 2.50
N SER A 430 -10.64 78.44 1.22
CA SER A 430 -11.90 78.90 0.58
C SER A 430 -11.91 78.41 -0.89
N ASP A 431 -13.01 78.35 -1.66
CA ASP A 431 -14.43 78.55 -1.38
C ASP A 431 -15.32 77.80 -2.40
N SER A 432 -16.59 77.54 -2.08
CA SER A 432 -17.63 77.20 -3.07
C SER A 432 -19.06 77.48 -2.56
N GLN A 433 -19.35 78.77 -2.34
CA GLN A 433 -20.70 79.31 -2.10
C GLN A 433 -21.51 79.31 -3.43
N GLY A 434 -22.85 79.43 -3.47
CA GLY A 434 -23.90 79.69 -2.47
C GLY A 434 -25.25 79.84 -3.21
N PRO A 435 -26.14 80.78 -2.83
CA PRO A 435 -26.81 80.90 -1.53
C PRO A 435 -28.36 81.07 -1.67
N ASN A 436 -29.14 80.96 -0.57
CA ASN A 436 -30.07 82.03 -0.14
C ASN A 436 -30.94 81.77 1.12
N MET A 437 -31.03 82.83 1.93
CA MET A 437 -32.20 83.39 2.67
C MET A 437 -32.91 82.68 3.85
N THR A 438 -32.47 83.10 5.06
CA THR A 438 -33.24 83.84 6.11
C THR A 438 -34.42 83.21 6.88
N ALA A 439 -34.46 83.53 8.19
CA ALA A 439 -35.37 83.02 9.22
C ALA A 439 -36.76 83.71 9.33
N GLY A 440 -37.64 83.14 10.16
CA GLY A 440 -38.92 83.72 10.61
C GLY A 440 -39.38 83.17 11.97
N LEU A 441 -40.16 83.95 12.73
CA LEU A 441 -40.66 83.61 14.08
C LEU A 441 -42.08 83.02 14.04
N GLY A 442 -42.44 82.22 15.06
CA GLY A 442 -43.73 81.50 15.11
C GLY A 442 -44.86 82.18 15.89
N THR A 443 -46.06 81.61 15.81
CA THR A 443 -47.24 81.84 16.68
C THR A 443 -48.23 80.66 16.53
N PRO A 444 -49.02 80.33 17.57
CA PRO A 444 -50.26 79.57 17.40
C PRO A 444 -51.50 80.25 18.06
N TYR A 445 -52.54 80.44 17.26
CA TYR A 445 -53.94 80.78 17.57
C TYR A 445 -54.80 79.86 16.65
N GLU A 446 -56.07 79.51 16.86
CA GLU A 446 -57.18 79.87 17.77
C GLU A 446 -58.16 78.64 17.77
N GLY A 447 -59.20 78.43 18.58
CA GLY A 447 -59.74 79.14 19.74
C GLY A 447 -61.29 79.09 19.76
N TYR A 448 -61.90 78.47 20.78
CA TYR A 448 -63.32 78.54 21.17
C TYR A 448 -63.45 77.95 22.60
N GLY A 449 -64.14 78.52 23.59
CA GLY A 449 -64.79 79.83 23.73
C GLY A 449 -65.05 80.14 25.23
N GLN A 450 -65.39 81.39 25.56
CA GLN A 450 -65.64 81.90 26.93
C GLN A 450 -67.17 82.10 27.20
N PRO A 451 -67.69 82.61 28.37
CA PRO A 451 -67.03 83.30 29.50
C PRO A 451 -67.47 82.92 30.95
N GLY A 452 -66.72 83.45 31.95
CA GLY A 452 -67.20 83.73 33.34
C GLY A 452 -67.14 82.57 34.37
N ALA A 453 -67.08 82.81 35.69
CA ALA A 453 -66.87 84.06 36.47
C ALA A 453 -66.43 83.77 37.95
N TYR A 454 -66.16 84.85 38.70
CA TYR A 454 -65.98 85.04 40.17
C TYR A 454 -66.79 84.09 41.12
N SER A 455 -66.48 83.83 42.42
CA SER A 455 -65.40 84.22 43.35
C SER A 455 -65.56 83.61 44.79
N VAL A 456 -64.46 83.50 45.55
CA VAL A 456 -64.31 83.81 47.02
C VAL A 456 -65.21 83.11 48.11
N ALA A 457 -64.56 82.22 48.87
CA ALA A 457 -64.55 82.06 50.36
C ALA A 457 -65.70 81.45 51.22
N ARG A 458 -65.22 80.88 52.36
CA ARG A 458 -65.81 80.71 53.73
C ARG A 458 -66.84 79.59 54.08
N ASN A 459 -66.35 78.71 54.96
CA ASN A 459 -66.87 78.33 56.30
C ASN A 459 -68.22 77.60 56.53
N ASP A 460 -68.09 76.55 57.36
CA ASP A 460 -68.89 76.22 58.56
C ASP A 460 -70.39 75.84 58.48
N SER A 461 -70.61 74.52 58.44
CA SER A 461 -71.20 73.75 59.56
C SER A 461 -72.73 73.45 59.65
N ALA A 462 -72.97 72.21 60.10
CA ALA A 462 -74.01 71.77 61.05
C ALA A 462 -75.49 71.56 60.64
N ARG A 463 -75.98 70.34 60.98
CA ARG A 463 -77.37 69.94 61.33
C ARG A 463 -78.43 69.92 60.20
N ALA A 464 -79.51 69.13 60.27
CA ALA A 464 -79.82 67.89 61.02
C ALA A 464 -81.16 67.26 60.51
N ALA A 465 -81.52 66.07 61.04
CA ALA A 465 -82.83 65.39 60.94
C ALA A 465 -83.22 64.80 59.55
N SER A 466 -84.04 63.74 59.44
CA SER A 466 -84.45 62.69 60.39
C SER A 466 -84.94 61.42 59.63
N ILE A 467 -84.99 60.27 60.32
CA ILE A 467 -85.37 58.94 59.76
C ILE A 467 -86.89 58.67 59.93
N PRO A 468 -87.52 57.75 59.15
CA PRO A 468 -87.73 56.38 59.70
C PRO A 468 -87.86 55.19 58.70
N GLN A 469 -87.10 54.11 58.96
CA GLN A 469 -87.45 52.67 58.77
C GLN A 469 -87.82 52.13 57.35
N ARG A 470 -87.73 50.82 57.01
CA ARG A 470 -87.72 49.56 57.80
C ARG A 470 -86.90 48.43 57.12
N GLN A 471 -86.77 47.28 57.79
CA GLN A 471 -85.89 46.11 57.53
C GLN A 471 -86.52 45.01 56.64
N PRO A 472 -85.82 43.94 56.12
CA PRO A 472 -84.80 43.11 56.81
C PRO A 472 -83.54 42.69 55.98
N ALA A 473 -82.70 41.81 56.55
CA ALA A 473 -81.37 41.44 56.03
C ALA A 473 -81.07 39.92 56.12
N ARG A 474 -80.13 39.41 55.29
CA ARG A 474 -79.46 38.08 55.37
C ARG A 474 -78.04 38.15 54.74
N PRO A 475 -77.17 37.12 54.85
CA PRO A 475 -75.87 37.29 55.52
C PRO A 475 -74.67 37.64 54.63
N VAL A 476 -73.62 38.19 55.27
CA VAL A 476 -72.29 38.46 54.68
C VAL A 476 -71.35 37.29 54.97
N SER A 477 -70.64 36.79 53.96
CA SER A 477 -69.58 35.78 54.12
C SER A 477 -68.22 36.42 54.45
N LYS A 478 -67.52 35.89 55.45
CA LYS A 478 -66.14 36.30 55.77
C LYS A 478 -65.16 35.56 54.84
N LYS A 479 -64.31 36.30 54.13
CA LYS A 479 -63.11 35.73 53.50
C LYS A 479 -62.04 35.49 54.58
N LEU A 480 -61.56 34.24 54.69
CA LEU A 480 -60.44 33.89 55.57
C LEU A 480 -59.11 34.07 54.82
N THR A 481 -58.37 35.12 55.12
CA THR A 481 -57.02 35.36 54.58
C THR A 481 -55.97 34.67 55.47
N ASN A 482 -55.65 33.40 55.18
CA ASN A 482 -54.58 32.68 55.88
C ASN A 482 -53.27 32.68 55.07
N ARG A 483 -52.38 33.64 55.38
CA ARG A 483 -50.95 33.61 55.02
C ARG A 483 -50.14 34.14 56.20
N SER A 484 -49.68 33.25 57.08
CA SER A 484 -48.71 33.61 58.11
C SER A 484 -47.32 33.77 57.49
N SER A 485 -46.70 34.94 57.69
CA SER A 485 -45.40 35.28 57.09
C SER A 485 -44.27 34.33 57.50
N GLY A 486 -44.33 33.78 58.72
CA GLY A 486 -43.39 32.75 59.17
C GLY A 486 -43.47 31.44 58.36
N ALA A 487 -44.69 30.98 58.01
CA ALA A 487 -44.86 29.75 57.23
C ALA A 487 -44.31 29.91 55.81
N THR A 488 -44.47 31.09 55.19
CA THR A 488 -43.85 31.39 53.89
C THR A 488 -42.33 31.44 53.94
N ILE A 489 -41.73 31.91 55.03
CA ILE A 489 -40.25 31.90 55.19
C ILE A 489 -39.74 30.46 55.32
N VAL A 490 -40.38 29.62 56.14
CA VAL A 490 -40.01 28.21 56.29
C VAL A 490 -40.15 27.45 54.97
N TRP A 491 -41.24 27.67 54.21
CA TRP A 491 -41.40 27.09 52.88
C TRP A 491 -40.37 27.58 51.87
N SER A 492 -39.99 28.87 51.89
CA SER A 492 -38.91 29.39 51.02
C SER A 492 -37.55 28.77 51.36
N VAL A 493 -37.23 28.57 52.64
CA VAL A 493 -35.99 27.89 53.06
C VAL A 493 -36.00 26.42 52.66
N LEU A 494 -37.11 25.70 52.88
CA LEU A 494 -37.26 24.32 52.43
C LEU A 494 -37.16 24.19 50.90
N LEU A 495 -37.75 25.13 50.15
CA LEU A 495 -37.64 25.16 48.69
C LEU A 495 -36.20 25.44 48.24
N LEU A 496 -35.47 26.33 48.92
CA LEU A 496 -34.08 26.64 48.60
C LEU A 496 -33.15 25.44 48.93
N VAL A 497 -33.38 24.74 50.04
CA VAL A 497 -32.69 23.48 50.37
C VAL A 497 -33.04 22.37 49.37
N LEU A 498 -34.29 22.26 48.94
CA LEU A 498 -34.71 21.30 47.90
C LEU A 498 -34.06 21.62 46.55
N VAL A 499 -34.03 22.89 46.14
CA VAL A 499 -33.35 23.34 44.91
C VAL A 499 -31.84 23.12 45.00
N ALA A 500 -31.22 23.34 46.15
CA ALA A 500 -29.80 23.03 46.37
C ALA A 500 -29.54 21.51 46.31
N ALA A 501 -30.39 20.68 46.91
CA ALA A 501 -30.28 19.23 46.84
C ALA A 501 -30.52 18.68 45.42
N VAL A 502 -31.45 19.26 44.67
CA VAL A 502 -31.68 18.95 43.25
C VAL A 502 -30.52 19.44 42.38
N ALA A 503 -29.93 20.60 42.67
CA ALA A 503 -28.76 21.10 41.95
C ALA A 503 -27.50 20.25 42.21
N VAL A 504 -27.25 19.85 43.47
CA VAL A 504 -26.15 18.94 43.84
C VAL A 504 -26.39 17.54 43.26
N GLY A 505 -27.63 17.03 43.32
CA GLY A 505 -28.00 15.75 42.71
C GLY A 505 -27.84 15.77 41.19
N ALA A 506 -28.29 16.84 40.53
CA ALA A 506 -28.10 17.03 39.10
C ALA A 506 -26.62 17.13 38.74
N TRP A 507 -25.83 17.92 39.47
CA TRP A 507 -24.38 18.05 39.28
C TRP A 507 -23.64 16.71 39.44
N TRP A 508 -24.01 15.91 40.43
CA TRP A 508 -23.50 14.56 40.64
C TRP A 508 -23.85 13.62 39.48
N VAL A 509 -25.09 13.66 38.99
CA VAL A 509 -25.60 12.83 37.89
C VAL A 509 -25.03 13.24 36.52
N THR A 510 -24.87 14.54 36.24
CA THR A 510 -24.44 15.05 34.93
C THR A 510 -22.92 15.23 34.79
N SER A 511 -22.19 15.47 35.89
CA SER A 511 -20.75 15.79 35.83
C SER A 511 -19.87 14.98 36.79
N GLY A 512 -20.36 14.57 37.96
CA GLY A 512 -19.54 13.85 38.95
C GLY A 512 -19.20 12.39 38.57
N ARG A 513 -20.03 11.75 37.73
CA ARG A 513 -19.98 10.31 37.42
C ARG A 513 -18.83 9.88 36.50
N TYR A 514 -18.29 10.76 35.66
CA TYR A 514 -17.32 10.41 34.62
C TYR A 514 -15.99 11.12 34.85
N GLY A 515 -14.89 10.44 34.55
CA GLY A 515 -13.56 11.03 34.43
C GLY A 515 -13.09 10.97 32.98
N ASP A 516 -12.18 11.87 32.61
CA ASP A 516 -11.41 11.79 31.38
C ASP A 516 -10.14 10.95 31.66
N ILE A 517 -9.82 9.95 30.83
CA ILE A 517 -8.66 9.07 31.06
C ILE A 517 -7.35 9.84 30.77
N PRO A 518 -6.40 9.92 31.73
CA PRO A 518 -5.20 10.74 31.58
C PRO A 518 -4.17 10.12 30.62
N GLN A 519 -3.37 10.98 29.98
CA GLN A 519 -2.25 10.55 29.14
C GLN A 519 -1.04 10.14 29.99
N VAL A 520 -0.66 8.87 29.91
CA VAL A 520 0.46 8.26 30.67
C VAL A 520 1.60 7.73 29.80
N ILE A 521 1.61 8.09 28.51
CA ILE A 521 2.62 7.64 27.55
C ILE A 521 4.01 8.19 27.95
N GLY A 522 5.00 7.31 28.07
CA GLY A 522 6.36 7.68 28.46
C GLY A 522 6.57 7.90 29.97
N MET A 523 5.54 7.68 30.79
CA MET A 523 5.72 7.54 32.25
C MET A 523 6.29 6.15 32.59
N ASP A 524 6.90 6.04 33.76
CA ASP A 524 7.15 4.72 34.35
C ASP A 524 5.83 4.07 34.83
N GLN A 525 5.88 2.76 35.05
CA GLN A 525 4.73 1.95 35.43
C GLN A 525 4.04 2.43 36.73
N ALA A 526 4.79 2.83 37.75
CA ALA A 526 4.23 3.23 39.04
C ALA A 526 3.59 4.63 38.96
N SER A 527 4.25 5.58 38.30
CA SER A 527 3.68 6.91 38.05
C SER A 527 2.42 6.84 37.20
N ALA A 528 2.41 6.05 36.13
CA ALA A 528 1.23 5.84 35.29
C ALA A 528 0.04 5.26 36.08
N GLN A 529 0.28 4.25 36.92
CA GLN A 529 -0.76 3.70 37.78
C GLN A 529 -1.26 4.73 38.79
N ALA A 530 -0.37 5.51 39.42
CA ALA A 530 -0.76 6.58 40.35
C ALA A 530 -1.63 7.64 39.66
N THR A 531 -1.25 8.12 38.46
CA THR A 531 -2.03 9.12 37.70
C THR A 531 -3.42 8.60 37.28
N VAL A 532 -3.54 7.33 36.88
CA VAL A 532 -4.85 6.72 36.54
C VAL A 532 -5.71 6.52 37.79
N GLN A 533 -5.12 6.17 38.94
CA GLN A 533 -5.82 6.08 40.22
C GLN A 533 -6.29 7.46 40.72
N GLU A 534 -5.45 8.50 40.59
CA GLU A 534 -5.77 9.88 40.98
C GLU A 534 -6.90 10.50 40.14
N ALA A 535 -6.99 10.15 38.84
CA ALA A 535 -8.13 10.50 38.00
C ALA A 535 -9.48 9.87 38.48
N GLY A 536 -9.40 8.79 39.28
CA GLY A 536 -10.52 8.09 39.88
C GLY A 536 -10.87 6.76 39.21
N PHE A 537 -9.89 6.05 38.65
CA PHE A 537 -10.07 4.73 38.01
C PHE A 537 -9.37 3.61 38.78
N THR A 538 -9.77 2.36 38.54
CA THR A 538 -9.03 1.19 39.05
C THR A 538 -8.05 0.71 37.98
N THR A 539 -6.79 0.42 38.37
CA THR A 539 -5.73 0.08 37.40
C THR A 539 -5.52 -1.42 37.27
N GLU A 540 -5.57 -1.91 36.04
CA GLU A 540 -4.98 -3.19 35.65
C GLU A 540 -3.61 -2.96 34.98
N LEU A 541 -2.77 -3.99 34.90
CA LEU A 541 -1.55 -3.99 34.08
C LEU A 541 -1.73 -5.02 32.97
N LYS A 542 -1.51 -4.60 31.72
CA LYS A 542 -1.47 -5.50 30.56
C LYS A 542 -0.19 -5.26 29.78
N GLU A 543 0.42 -6.32 29.29
CA GLU A 543 1.63 -6.28 28.49
C GLU A 543 1.29 -6.25 26.99
N ALA A 544 2.01 -5.43 26.22
CA ALA A 544 1.78 -5.26 24.78
C ALA A 544 3.07 -4.94 24.03
N TYR A 545 3.17 -5.37 22.77
CA TYR A 545 4.34 -5.11 21.93
C TYR A 545 4.29 -3.70 21.30
N SER A 546 5.46 -3.07 21.12
CA SER A 546 5.60 -1.72 20.55
C SER A 546 6.93 -1.56 19.82
N ASP A 547 6.88 -0.94 18.64
CA ASP A 547 8.06 -0.75 17.77
C ASP A 547 8.94 0.44 18.15
N SER A 548 8.39 1.36 18.95
CA SER A 548 8.95 2.67 19.29
C SER A 548 9.17 2.90 20.79
N VAL A 549 8.47 2.18 21.67
CA VAL A 549 8.56 2.36 23.13
C VAL A 549 9.42 1.25 23.75
N ALA A 550 10.46 1.64 24.50
CA ALA A 550 11.37 0.72 25.16
C ALA A 550 10.66 -0.22 26.16
N ARG A 551 11.25 -1.40 26.41
CA ARG A 551 10.70 -2.38 27.37
C ARG A 551 10.43 -1.75 28.74
N GLN A 552 9.39 -2.23 29.41
CA GLN A 552 8.93 -1.78 30.74
C GLN A 552 8.46 -0.31 30.81
N SER A 553 8.42 0.42 29.68
CA SER A 553 7.85 1.78 29.60
C SER A 553 6.38 1.73 29.18
N VAL A 554 5.57 2.69 29.63
CA VAL A 554 4.13 2.71 29.38
C VAL A 554 3.80 3.24 27.99
N ILE A 555 3.03 2.45 27.21
CA ILE A 555 2.62 2.77 25.84
C ILE A 555 1.27 3.48 25.75
N GLY A 556 0.47 3.46 26.82
CA GLY A 556 -0.87 4.05 26.87
C GLY A 556 -1.80 3.32 27.83
N THR A 557 -3.10 3.43 27.58
CA THR A 557 -4.16 2.77 28.37
C THR A 557 -5.19 2.09 27.47
N GLU A 558 -5.92 1.14 28.04
CA GLU A 558 -7.15 0.58 27.49
C GLU A 558 -8.29 0.76 28.53
N PRO A 559 -9.33 1.58 28.26
CA PRO A 559 -9.53 2.41 27.06
C PRO A 559 -8.47 3.53 26.93
N PRO A 560 -8.24 4.07 25.72
CA PRO A 560 -7.20 5.08 25.48
C PRO A 560 -7.51 6.42 26.13
N PHE A 561 -6.46 7.20 26.35
CA PHE A 561 -6.51 8.55 26.93
C PHE A 561 -7.46 9.49 26.17
N ASN A 562 -7.95 10.53 26.85
CA ASN A 562 -9.00 11.45 26.40
C ASN A 562 -10.39 10.82 26.14
N GLN A 563 -10.59 9.52 26.34
CA GLN A 563 -11.94 8.95 26.43
C GLN A 563 -12.56 9.20 27.83
N ARG A 564 -13.89 9.29 27.87
CA ARG A 564 -14.66 9.41 29.11
C ARG A 564 -15.11 8.04 29.59
N ALA A 565 -14.69 7.69 30.80
CA ALA A 565 -15.10 6.45 31.47
C ALA A 565 -15.77 6.76 32.83
N PRO A 566 -16.70 5.91 33.31
CA PRO A 566 -17.29 6.07 34.64
C PRO A 566 -16.20 5.97 35.72
N ARG A 567 -16.19 6.89 36.69
CA ARG A 567 -15.25 6.78 37.83
C ARG A 567 -15.46 5.46 38.58
N GLY A 568 -14.36 4.84 38.96
CA GLY A 568 -14.27 3.48 39.49
C GLY A 568 -14.09 2.39 38.42
N SER A 569 -14.28 2.67 37.12
CA SER A 569 -14.05 1.67 36.07
C SER A 569 -12.61 1.19 36.02
N GLN A 570 -12.41 -0.05 35.59
CA GLN A 570 -11.10 -0.62 35.33
C GLN A 570 -10.52 -0.03 34.05
N VAL A 571 -9.27 0.45 34.13
CA VAL A 571 -8.47 0.95 33.02
C VAL A 571 -7.13 0.21 33.07
N ALA A 572 -6.80 -0.50 32.00
CA ALA A 572 -5.53 -1.21 31.92
C ALA A 572 -4.42 -0.26 31.47
N VAL A 573 -3.35 -0.18 32.25
CA VAL A 573 -2.10 0.48 31.87
C VAL A 573 -1.32 -0.50 30.99
N LEU A 574 -1.02 -0.08 29.75
CA LEU A 574 -0.34 -0.90 28.75
C LEU A 574 1.18 -0.72 28.88
N VAL A 575 1.90 -1.79 29.20
CA VAL A 575 3.37 -1.81 29.38
C VAL A 575 4.05 -2.45 28.18
N SER A 576 5.12 -1.82 27.68
CA SER A 576 5.85 -2.29 26.50
C SER A 576 6.66 -3.55 26.76
N LEU A 577 6.45 -4.57 25.93
CA LEU A 577 7.37 -5.70 25.72
C LEU A 577 8.46 -5.39 24.67
N GLY A 578 8.49 -4.17 24.13
CA GLY A 578 9.32 -3.78 23.01
C GLY A 578 8.87 -4.47 21.72
N ARG A 579 9.80 -4.69 20.79
CA ARG A 579 9.51 -5.30 19.50
C ARG A 579 9.15 -6.79 19.65
N PRO A 580 8.14 -7.28 18.89
CA PRO A 580 7.82 -8.69 18.85
C PRO A 580 8.92 -9.48 18.12
N THR A 581 9.31 -10.61 18.69
CA THR A 581 10.19 -11.59 18.02
C THR A 581 9.38 -12.70 17.37
N VAL A 582 9.84 -13.23 16.24
CA VAL A 582 9.25 -14.42 15.62
C VAL A 582 9.35 -15.60 16.61
N PRO A 583 8.24 -16.29 16.95
CA PRO A 583 8.28 -17.42 17.88
C PRO A 583 8.97 -18.63 17.25
N GLU A 584 9.68 -19.42 18.05
CA GLU A 584 10.18 -20.73 17.62
C GLU A 584 9.01 -21.70 17.41
N PRO A 585 8.95 -22.42 16.27
CA PRO A 585 7.96 -23.46 16.06
C PRO A 585 8.27 -24.66 16.97
N GLY A 586 7.30 -25.06 17.79
CA GLY A 586 7.41 -26.24 18.63
C GLY A 586 7.30 -27.54 17.83
N PRO A 587 7.84 -28.67 18.32
CA PRO A 587 7.83 -29.95 17.60
C PRO A 587 6.42 -30.53 17.34
N THR A 588 5.40 -29.97 18.00
CA THR A 588 3.98 -30.32 17.84
C THR A 588 3.15 -29.23 17.17
N ASP A 589 3.74 -28.11 16.72
CA ASP A 589 2.98 -26.99 16.14
C ASP A 589 2.51 -27.25 14.70
N ASP A 590 1.22 -27.09 14.47
CA ASP A 590 0.60 -27.02 13.13
C ASP A 590 0.28 -25.57 12.75
N ALA A 591 -0.30 -25.38 11.56
CA ALA A 591 -0.67 -24.07 11.05
C ALA A 591 -1.56 -23.28 12.03
N ALA A 592 -2.52 -23.94 12.70
CA ALA A 592 -3.46 -23.26 13.59
C ALA A 592 -2.80 -22.87 14.92
N SER A 593 -2.04 -23.77 15.55
CA SER A 593 -1.33 -23.44 16.80
C SER A 593 -0.24 -22.39 16.59
N TYR A 594 0.48 -22.43 15.46
CA TYR A 594 1.52 -21.45 15.15
C TYR A 594 0.94 -20.08 14.76
N GLN A 595 -0.17 -20.04 14.01
CA GLN A 595 -0.86 -18.79 13.69
C GLN A 595 -1.44 -18.12 14.96
N ALA A 596 -1.85 -18.90 15.98
CA ALA A 596 -2.22 -18.35 17.29
C ALA A 596 -1.02 -17.69 17.99
N LYS A 597 0.14 -18.36 18.06
CA LYS A 597 1.39 -17.81 18.65
C LYS A 597 1.88 -16.55 17.94
N LEU A 598 1.68 -16.46 16.62
CA LEU A 598 1.95 -15.23 15.86
C LEU A 598 0.98 -14.11 16.27
N LYS A 599 -0.33 -14.40 16.37
CA LYS A 599 -1.35 -13.42 16.78
C LYS A 599 -1.12 -12.90 18.21
N GLU A 600 -0.71 -13.75 19.15
CA GLU A 600 -0.31 -13.37 20.52
C GLU A 600 0.83 -12.34 20.53
N ARG A 601 1.76 -12.44 19.58
CA ARG A 601 2.86 -11.48 19.39
C ARG A 601 2.52 -10.33 18.45
N THR A 602 1.24 -10.12 18.16
CA THR A 602 0.75 -9.08 17.25
C THR A 602 1.30 -9.21 15.82
N LEU A 603 1.68 -10.42 15.39
CA LEU A 603 2.19 -10.75 14.06
C LEU A 603 1.11 -11.37 13.18
N ARG A 604 1.29 -11.28 11.86
CA ARG A 604 0.42 -11.94 10.86
C ARG A 604 1.13 -13.20 10.34
N GLY A 605 0.47 -14.35 10.39
CA GLY A 605 0.97 -15.58 9.77
C GLY A 605 0.41 -15.78 8.37
N THR A 606 1.28 -16.03 7.39
CA THR A 606 0.92 -16.55 6.07
C THR A 606 1.48 -17.95 5.90
N MET A 607 0.68 -18.88 5.37
CA MET A 607 1.15 -20.23 5.05
C MET A 607 1.81 -20.20 3.67
N GLY A 608 3.10 -20.56 3.61
CA GLY A 608 3.84 -20.77 2.37
C GLY A 608 3.68 -22.20 1.84
N GLU A 609 4.34 -22.51 0.72
CA GLU A 609 4.38 -23.87 0.18
C GLU A 609 4.98 -24.86 1.19
N GLU A 610 4.44 -26.08 1.22
CA GLU A 610 4.96 -27.15 2.08
C GLU A 610 6.36 -27.61 1.64
N VAL A 611 7.30 -27.75 2.59
CA VAL A 611 8.71 -28.10 2.38
C VAL A 611 9.04 -29.49 2.93
N TYR A 612 10.04 -30.18 2.38
CA TYR A 612 10.54 -31.43 2.96
C TYR A 612 11.42 -31.16 4.18
N SER A 613 11.28 -31.97 5.24
CA SER A 613 12.07 -31.85 6.46
C SER A 613 12.28 -33.20 7.13
N GLU A 614 13.54 -33.52 7.41
CA GLU A 614 13.97 -34.79 8.02
C GLU A 614 13.55 -34.93 9.49
N ASN A 615 13.47 -33.80 10.20
CA ASN A 615 13.29 -33.78 11.66
C ASN A 615 11.87 -33.38 12.11
N VAL A 616 11.02 -32.91 11.19
CA VAL A 616 9.70 -32.34 11.51
C VAL A 616 8.60 -33.21 10.92
N PRO A 617 7.67 -33.77 11.74
CA PRO A 617 6.57 -34.60 11.26
C PRO A 617 5.69 -33.90 10.23
N LYS A 618 5.12 -34.67 9.29
CA LYS A 618 4.24 -34.12 8.24
C LYS A 618 3.09 -33.31 8.83
N GLY A 619 2.80 -32.14 8.24
CA GLY A 619 1.76 -31.21 8.69
C GLY A 619 2.15 -30.32 9.88
N LYS A 620 3.41 -30.37 10.35
CA LYS A 620 3.94 -29.49 11.40
C LYS A 620 4.90 -28.44 10.83
N VAL A 621 5.03 -27.29 11.49
CA VAL A 621 5.79 -26.13 10.98
C VAL A 621 7.29 -26.47 10.93
N ALA A 622 7.89 -26.39 9.74
CA ALA A 622 9.27 -26.80 9.47
C ALA A 622 10.23 -25.63 9.24
N GLU A 623 9.77 -24.56 8.59
CA GLU A 623 10.59 -23.38 8.28
C GLU A 623 9.74 -22.11 8.48
N VAL A 624 10.35 -21.04 8.99
CA VAL A 624 9.70 -19.74 9.22
C VAL A 624 10.60 -18.61 8.73
N LYS A 625 10.01 -17.61 8.06
CA LYS A 625 10.70 -16.45 7.48
C LYS A 625 9.94 -15.16 7.85
N PRO A 626 10.59 -14.15 8.49
CA PRO A 626 11.95 -14.16 9.03
C PRO A 626 12.20 -15.28 10.05
N ALA A 627 13.47 -15.64 10.28
CA ALA A 627 13.85 -16.75 11.15
C ALA A 627 13.37 -16.54 12.60
N ALA A 628 13.12 -17.64 13.32
CA ALA A 628 12.73 -17.58 14.72
C ALA A 628 13.75 -16.77 15.57
N GLY A 629 13.25 -16.06 16.58
CA GLY A 629 14.04 -15.12 17.39
C GLY A 629 14.27 -13.75 16.76
N THR A 630 14.09 -13.57 15.44
CA THR A 630 14.26 -12.27 14.77
C THR A 630 13.27 -11.24 15.30
N GLU A 631 13.75 -10.05 15.70
CA GLU A 631 12.87 -8.89 15.97
C GLU A 631 12.27 -8.37 14.67
N VAL A 632 10.94 -8.28 14.65
CA VAL A 632 10.16 -7.75 13.53
C VAL A 632 9.27 -6.60 14.03
N LYS A 633 8.64 -5.85 13.12
CA LYS A 633 7.69 -4.80 13.52
C LYS A 633 6.36 -5.40 13.96
N THR A 634 5.60 -4.70 14.81
CA THR A 634 4.19 -5.03 15.05
C THR A 634 3.41 -5.12 13.73
N SER A 635 2.45 -6.04 13.65
CA SER A 635 1.69 -6.42 12.46
C SER A 635 2.47 -6.99 11.26
N SER A 636 3.79 -7.20 11.36
CA SER A 636 4.59 -7.82 10.29
C SER A 636 4.08 -9.21 9.90
N THR A 637 4.24 -9.55 8.63
CA THR A 637 3.96 -10.89 8.11
C THR A 637 5.15 -11.82 8.33
N VAL A 638 4.88 -12.99 8.90
CA VAL A 638 5.80 -14.14 8.98
C VAL A 638 5.22 -15.24 8.09
N SER A 639 5.96 -15.62 7.05
CA SER A 639 5.61 -16.78 6.24
C SER A 639 6.14 -18.06 6.90
N PHE A 640 5.27 -19.04 7.12
CA PHE A 640 5.63 -20.33 7.71
C PHE A 640 5.28 -21.47 6.74
N HIS A 641 6.15 -22.49 6.70
CA HIS A 641 6.06 -23.63 5.79
C HIS A 641 5.82 -24.90 6.59
N LEU A 642 4.83 -25.71 6.20
CA LEU A 642 4.57 -27.01 6.83
C LEU A 642 5.49 -28.10 6.23
N SER A 643 5.82 -29.10 7.03
CA SER A 643 6.57 -30.27 6.61
C SER A 643 5.72 -31.19 5.72
N LYS A 644 6.28 -31.62 4.59
CA LYS A 644 5.82 -32.79 3.81
C LYS A 644 6.22 -34.13 4.45
N GLY A 645 7.10 -34.09 5.46
CA GLY A 645 7.91 -35.21 5.95
C GLY A 645 9.33 -35.20 5.32
N PRO A 646 10.14 -36.24 5.59
CA PRO A 646 11.44 -36.43 4.94
C PRO A 646 11.32 -36.46 3.41
N ALA A 647 12.42 -36.18 2.71
CA ALA A 647 12.43 -36.25 1.25
C ALA A 647 12.33 -37.72 0.79
N PRO A 648 11.48 -38.05 -0.21
CA PRO A 648 11.45 -39.39 -0.79
C PRO A 648 12.76 -39.67 -1.54
N ILE A 649 13.24 -40.90 -1.45
CA ILE A 649 14.47 -41.39 -2.06
C ILE A 649 14.09 -42.39 -3.16
N GLU A 650 14.57 -42.16 -4.38
CA GLU A 650 14.41 -43.14 -5.46
C GLU A 650 15.35 -44.33 -5.27
N VAL A 651 14.86 -45.55 -5.54
CA VAL A 651 15.71 -46.75 -5.57
C VAL A 651 16.78 -46.59 -6.67
N PRO A 652 18.08 -46.61 -6.33
CA PRO A 652 19.15 -46.41 -7.31
C PRO A 652 19.30 -47.59 -8.27
N GLU A 653 20.03 -47.38 -9.37
CA GLU A 653 20.45 -48.49 -10.25
C GLU A 653 21.47 -49.38 -9.53
N LEU A 654 21.11 -50.63 -9.30
CA LEU A 654 21.97 -51.64 -8.66
C LEU A 654 22.19 -52.88 -9.53
N ARG A 655 21.61 -52.98 -10.74
CA ARG A 655 21.74 -54.19 -11.58
C ARG A 655 23.17 -54.35 -12.11
N GLY A 656 23.71 -55.56 -11.99
CA GLY A 656 25.02 -55.95 -12.50
C GLY A 656 26.24 -55.55 -11.65
N ILE A 657 26.05 -54.80 -10.55
CA ILE A 657 27.14 -54.54 -9.58
C ILE A 657 27.22 -55.62 -8.49
N ASP A 658 28.37 -55.70 -7.85
CA ASP A 658 28.62 -56.56 -6.68
C ASP A 658 27.77 -56.16 -5.46
N ILE A 659 27.35 -57.17 -4.68
CA ILE A 659 26.51 -56.98 -3.50
C ILE A 659 27.09 -56.05 -2.42
N GLU A 660 28.40 -56.06 -2.14
CA GLU A 660 28.97 -55.16 -1.14
C GLU A 660 28.99 -53.71 -1.62
N ARG A 661 29.17 -53.48 -2.94
CA ARG A 661 28.99 -52.14 -3.50
C ARG A 661 27.51 -51.73 -3.53
N ALA A 662 26.59 -52.64 -3.79
CA ALA A 662 25.15 -52.37 -3.75
C ALA A 662 24.66 -52.01 -2.34
N LYS A 663 25.08 -52.77 -1.32
CA LYS A 663 24.85 -52.45 0.11
C LYS A 663 25.38 -51.06 0.47
N SER A 664 26.55 -50.70 -0.04
CA SER A 664 27.17 -49.39 0.18
C SER A 664 26.33 -48.27 -0.44
N ILE A 665 25.90 -48.42 -1.70
CA ILE A 665 25.09 -47.41 -2.42
C ILE A 665 23.71 -47.22 -1.78
N LEU A 666 23.04 -48.31 -1.34
CA LEU A 666 21.78 -48.20 -0.60
C LEU A 666 21.96 -47.42 0.71
N LYS A 667 23.04 -47.69 1.46
CA LYS A 667 23.37 -46.99 2.70
C LYS A 667 23.73 -45.52 2.46
N GLU A 668 24.47 -45.22 1.39
CA GLU A 668 24.78 -43.84 0.94
C GLU A 668 23.50 -43.08 0.56
N ALA A 669 22.52 -43.75 -0.05
CA ALA A 669 21.20 -43.19 -0.36
C ALA A 669 20.26 -43.04 0.85
N GLY A 670 20.58 -43.66 2.00
CA GLY A 670 19.72 -43.65 3.20
C GLY A 670 18.63 -44.73 3.22
N LEU A 671 18.76 -45.77 2.39
CA LEU A 671 17.89 -46.95 2.37
C LEU A 671 18.52 -48.10 3.17
N LYS A 672 17.70 -49.06 3.60
CA LYS A 672 18.15 -50.30 4.24
C LYS A 672 18.25 -51.44 3.22
N VAL A 673 19.14 -52.37 3.49
CA VAL A 673 19.22 -53.65 2.77
C VAL A 673 18.18 -54.60 3.39
N GLY A 674 17.27 -55.11 2.56
CA GLY A 674 16.23 -56.06 2.95
C GLY A 674 16.71 -57.51 2.86
N THR A 675 15.80 -58.38 2.42
CA THR A 675 16.08 -59.79 2.15
C THR A 675 17.02 -59.90 0.96
N ILE A 676 18.10 -60.66 1.11
CA ILE A 676 18.95 -61.09 -0.01
C ILE A 676 18.49 -62.47 -0.45
N ARG A 677 18.24 -62.67 -1.75
CA ARG A 677 17.85 -63.95 -2.35
C ARG A 677 18.84 -64.35 -3.44
N GLU A 678 19.14 -65.63 -3.54
CA GLU A 678 19.99 -66.19 -4.60
C GLU A 678 19.13 -66.89 -5.66
N SER A 679 19.33 -66.53 -6.92
CA SER A 679 18.63 -67.10 -8.09
C SER A 679 19.62 -67.50 -9.18
N ASP A 680 19.24 -68.45 -10.06
CA ASP A 680 20.06 -68.83 -11.20
C ASP A 680 19.97 -67.80 -12.32
N ASN A 681 21.13 -67.43 -12.90
CA ASN A 681 21.18 -66.37 -13.89
C ASN A 681 22.35 -66.55 -14.88
N LYS A 682 22.07 -66.35 -16.17
CA LYS A 682 23.03 -66.57 -17.27
C LYS A 682 23.71 -65.28 -17.75
N GLU A 683 23.31 -64.13 -17.24
CA GLU A 683 23.84 -62.81 -17.55
C GLU A 683 24.88 -62.36 -16.50
N TYR A 684 24.57 -62.53 -15.21
CA TYR A 684 25.35 -62.01 -14.08
C TYR A 684 26.21 -63.06 -13.36
N GLU A 685 27.39 -62.65 -12.88
CA GLU A 685 28.34 -63.50 -12.13
C GLU A 685 27.93 -63.66 -10.67
N ALA A 686 28.36 -64.75 -10.03
CA ALA A 686 28.03 -65.05 -8.64
C ALA A 686 28.31 -63.85 -7.70
N GLY A 687 27.29 -63.41 -6.96
CA GLY A 687 27.36 -62.23 -6.07
C GLY A 687 26.97 -60.89 -6.71
N GLN A 688 26.78 -60.82 -8.04
CA GLN A 688 26.22 -59.65 -8.70
C GLN A 688 24.68 -59.62 -8.59
N VAL A 689 24.13 -58.41 -8.48
CA VAL A 689 22.69 -58.15 -8.40
C VAL A 689 22.02 -58.34 -9.76
N ILE A 690 20.94 -59.12 -9.78
CA ILE A 690 20.03 -59.32 -10.92
C ILE A 690 18.90 -58.28 -10.87
N SER A 691 18.27 -58.15 -9.69
CA SER A 691 17.00 -57.46 -9.48
C SER A 691 16.98 -56.79 -8.11
N THR A 692 16.15 -55.75 -7.96
CA THR A 692 15.76 -55.19 -6.65
C THR A 692 14.24 -55.24 -6.51
N HIS A 693 13.75 -55.36 -5.28
CA HIS A 693 12.34 -55.11 -4.98
C HIS A 693 12.19 -54.14 -3.81
N PRO A 694 11.55 -52.97 -4.00
CA PRO A 694 11.02 -52.44 -5.26
C PRO A 694 12.06 -52.17 -6.35
N GLU A 695 11.58 -51.94 -7.57
CA GLU A 695 12.43 -51.69 -8.74
C GLU A 695 13.03 -50.27 -8.72
N LYS A 696 14.12 -50.08 -9.47
CA LYS A 696 14.78 -48.79 -9.72
C LYS A 696 13.78 -47.67 -10.04
N GLY A 697 14.00 -46.49 -9.47
CA GLY A 697 13.12 -45.32 -9.66
C GLY A 697 11.82 -45.37 -8.87
N THR A 698 11.53 -46.45 -8.13
CA THR A 698 10.47 -46.44 -7.12
C THR A 698 10.85 -45.44 -6.01
N THR A 699 9.95 -44.53 -5.66
CA THR A 699 10.13 -43.60 -4.53
C THR A 699 9.84 -44.30 -3.20
N LEU A 700 10.81 -44.33 -2.30
CA LEU A 700 10.72 -44.88 -0.95
C LEU A 700 10.98 -43.80 0.12
N ASN A 701 10.66 -44.11 1.38
CA ASN A 701 11.01 -43.27 2.52
C ASN A 701 12.41 -43.60 3.02
N ARG A 702 13.04 -42.63 3.70
CA ARG A 702 14.35 -42.83 4.34
C ARG A 702 14.27 -43.94 5.39
N GLY A 703 15.12 -44.96 5.23
CA GLY A 703 15.14 -46.14 6.09
C GLY A 703 14.15 -47.25 5.72
N ASP A 704 13.42 -47.16 4.61
CA ASP A 704 12.73 -48.32 4.02
C ASP A 704 13.74 -49.35 3.50
N SER A 705 13.32 -50.61 3.38
CA SER A 705 14.19 -51.73 2.97
C SER A 705 13.99 -52.09 1.49
N VAL A 706 15.11 -52.31 0.79
CA VAL A 706 15.13 -52.85 -0.58
C VAL A 706 15.60 -54.30 -0.55
N ASP A 707 14.75 -55.24 -0.93
CA ASP A 707 15.11 -56.65 -1.17
C ASP A 707 16.02 -56.73 -2.40
N ILE A 708 17.03 -57.60 -2.37
CA ILE A 708 18.05 -57.75 -3.44
C ILE A 708 18.08 -59.19 -3.91
N GLU A 709 17.99 -59.40 -5.22
CA GLU A 709 18.16 -60.70 -5.86
C GLU A 709 19.54 -60.76 -6.53
N ILE A 710 20.36 -61.76 -6.18
CA ILE A 710 21.73 -61.94 -6.69
C ILE A 710 21.90 -63.26 -7.45
N SER A 711 22.85 -63.28 -8.38
CA SER A 711 23.22 -64.49 -9.11
C SER A 711 23.98 -65.47 -8.22
N SER A 712 23.59 -66.74 -8.27
CA SER A 712 24.34 -67.88 -7.71
C SER A 712 25.30 -68.54 -8.73
N SER A 713 25.38 -68.00 -9.96
CA SER A 713 25.97 -68.72 -11.09
C SER A 713 27.46 -68.44 -11.29
N GLY A 714 28.26 -69.51 -11.19
CA GLY A 714 29.69 -69.49 -11.44
C GLY A 714 30.05 -69.73 -12.91
N ARG A 715 31.36 -69.74 -13.21
CA ARG A 715 31.90 -70.17 -14.51
C ARG A 715 32.48 -71.57 -14.38
N VAL A 716 32.05 -72.49 -15.25
CA VAL A 716 32.53 -73.87 -15.25
C VAL A 716 34.03 -73.90 -15.62
N PRO A 717 34.92 -74.44 -14.76
CA PRO A 717 36.35 -74.50 -15.05
C PRO A 717 36.67 -75.44 -16.22
N LEU A 718 37.82 -75.23 -16.85
CA LEU A 718 38.40 -76.20 -17.79
C LEU A 718 38.94 -77.40 -16.99
N VAL A 719 38.43 -78.60 -17.30
CA VAL A 719 38.88 -79.88 -16.74
C VAL A 719 39.33 -80.89 -17.81
N PHE A 720 39.27 -80.51 -19.09
CA PHE A 720 39.81 -81.31 -20.20
C PHE A 720 41.29 -81.67 -19.96
N GLY A 721 41.65 -82.93 -20.16
CA GLY A 721 43.01 -83.45 -19.96
C GLY A 721 43.39 -83.76 -18.50
N MET A 722 42.58 -83.39 -17.51
CA MET A 722 42.79 -83.80 -16.11
C MET A 722 42.33 -85.25 -15.89
N SER A 723 42.84 -85.92 -14.85
CA SER A 723 42.22 -87.18 -14.41
C SER A 723 40.83 -86.93 -13.83
N GLY A 724 39.93 -87.92 -13.88
CA GLY A 724 38.58 -87.82 -13.29
C GLY A 724 38.58 -87.46 -11.80
N THR A 725 39.65 -87.81 -11.06
CA THR A 725 39.88 -87.41 -9.66
C THR A 725 40.28 -85.94 -9.49
N GLU A 726 41.14 -85.41 -10.36
CA GLU A 726 41.54 -84.00 -10.33
C GLU A 726 40.43 -83.10 -10.85
N ALA A 727 39.77 -83.51 -11.95
CA ALA A 727 38.60 -82.86 -12.50
C ALA A 727 37.46 -82.77 -11.48
N LYS A 728 37.22 -83.86 -10.73
CA LYS A 728 36.29 -83.87 -9.61
C LYS A 728 36.63 -82.78 -8.59
N LYS A 729 37.86 -82.80 -8.06
CA LYS A 729 38.28 -81.81 -7.07
C LYS A 729 38.17 -80.38 -7.62
N ARG A 730 38.65 -80.14 -8.84
CA ARG A 730 38.65 -78.81 -9.49
C ARG A 730 37.23 -78.25 -9.71
N LEU A 731 36.24 -79.12 -9.90
CA LEU A 731 34.83 -78.74 -9.99
C LEU A 731 34.22 -78.48 -8.60
N GLU A 732 34.47 -79.35 -7.63
CA GLU A 732 33.99 -79.17 -6.25
C GLU A 732 34.60 -77.91 -5.59
N ASP A 733 35.89 -77.63 -5.81
CA ASP A 733 36.61 -76.42 -5.35
C ASP A 733 35.96 -75.12 -5.90
N GLU A 734 35.33 -75.16 -7.09
CA GLU A 734 34.62 -74.03 -7.72
C GLU A 734 33.09 -74.05 -7.48
N GLY A 735 32.60 -75.04 -6.73
CA GLY A 735 31.18 -75.18 -6.36
C GLY A 735 30.29 -75.88 -7.38
N PHE A 736 30.82 -76.80 -8.17
CA PHE A 736 30.07 -77.62 -9.15
C PHE A 736 30.08 -79.12 -8.80
N GLU A 737 28.98 -79.83 -9.10
CA GLU A 737 28.96 -81.29 -9.04
C GLU A 737 29.56 -81.90 -10.31
N ILE A 738 30.12 -83.12 -10.21
CA ILE A 738 30.66 -83.87 -11.35
C ILE A 738 29.86 -85.16 -11.60
N GLU A 739 29.55 -85.44 -12.86
CA GLU A 739 28.97 -86.71 -13.31
C GLU A 739 29.94 -87.36 -14.31
N ILE A 740 30.56 -88.49 -13.93
CA ILE A 740 31.61 -89.14 -14.73
C ILE A 740 31.02 -90.30 -15.56
N ASP A 741 31.03 -90.12 -16.89
CA ASP A 741 30.75 -91.16 -17.89
C ASP A 741 32.08 -91.83 -18.30
N GLY A 742 32.41 -92.96 -17.67
CA GLY A 742 33.62 -93.73 -17.97
C GLY A 742 34.40 -94.18 -16.73
N ARG A 743 35.73 -94.18 -16.83
CA ARG A 743 36.63 -94.58 -15.73
C ARG A 743 36.83 -93.45 -14.73
N LYS A 744 36.65 -93.71 -13.44
CA LYS A 744 36.83 -92.72 -12.35
C LYS A 744 38.22 -92.04 -12.33
N ASN A 745 39.26 -92.77 -12.75
CA ASN A 745 40.64 -92.29 -12.81
C ASN A 745 41.12 -92.06 -14.26
N GLY A 746 40.23 -92.14 -15.25
CA GLY A 746 40.55 -91.90 -16.66
C GLY A 746 40.74 -90.41 -16.97
N PHE A 747 41.33 -90.10 -18.11
CA PHE A 747 41.53 -88.70 -18.54
C PHE A 747 40.27 -88.12 -19.16
N VAL A 748 39.91 -86.88 -18.80
CA VAL A 748 38.71 -86.19 -19.30
C VAL A 748 38.90 -85.77 -20.76
N ILE A 749 38.10 -86.34 -21.65
CA ILE A 749 38.09 -86.05 -23.10
C ILE A 749 36.92 -85.16 -23.54
N SER A 750 35.92 -84.94 -22.70
CA SER A 750 34.89 -83.92 -22.91
C SER A 750 34.25 -83.49 -21.60
N GLN A 751 33.72 -82.27 -21.57
CA GLN A 751 32.93 -81.71 -20.48
C GLN A 751 31.68 -81.01 -21.03
N SER A 752 30.56 -81.11 -20.31
CA SER A 752 29.31 -80.40 -20.61
C SER A 752 28.63 -79.97 -19.30
N PRO A 753 28.40 -78.67 -19.04
CA PRO A 753 28.72 -77.52 -19.91
C PRO A 753 30.21 -77.35 -20.25
N GLY A 754 30.48 -76.62 -21.33
CA GLY A 754 31.84 -76.35 -21.79
C GLY A 754 32.61 -75.40 -20.85
N PRO A 755 33.95 -75.32 -20.97
CA PRO A 755 34.77 -74.42 -20.16
C PRO A 755 34.32 -72.96 -20.31
N ASN A 756 34.41 -72.19 -19.22
CA ASN A 756 33.96 -70.80 -19.09
C ASN A 756 32.45 -70.53 -19.30
N THR A 757 31.63 -71.57 -19.52
CA THR A 757 30.16 -71.44 -19.55
C THR A 757 29.65 -71.03 -18.17
N ARG A 758 28.69 -70.09 -18.12
CA ARG A 758 27.99 -69.74 -16.88
C ARG A 758 26.98 -70.83 -16.51
N ALA A 759 27.02 -71.32 -15.27
CA ALA A 759 26.07 -72.31 -14.76
C ALA A 759 25.85 -72.11 -13.25
N PRO A 760 24.70 -72.54 -12.69
CA PRO A 760 24.41 -72.42 -11.26
C PRO A 760 25.43 -73.23 -10.44
N LYS A 761 25.86 -72.71 -9.29
CA LYS A 761 26.59 -73.54 -8.31
C LYS A 761 25.70 -74.71 -7.85
N GLY A 762 26.31 -75.86 -7.61
CA GLY A 762 25.63 -77.14 -7.40
C GLY A 762 25.10 -77.82 -8.68
N SER A 763 25.22 -77.20 -9.87
CA SER A 763 24.86 -77.89 -11.12
C SER A 763 25.88 -78.95 -11.52
N LYS A 764 25.42 -80.00 -12.21
CA LYS A 764 26.22 -81.15 -12.64
C LYS A 764 26.93 -80.90 -13.96
N VAL A 765 28.26 -80.91 -13.93
CA VAL A 765 29.11 -80.96 -15.11
C VAL A 765 29.37 -82.42 -15.46
N LYS A 766 28.82 -82.86 -16.61
CA LYS A 766 29.05 -84.19 -17.16
C LYS A 766 30.40 -84.24 -17.83
N VAL A 767 31.26 -85.18 -17.45
CA VAL A 767 32.56 -85.41 -18.09
C VAL A 767 32.64 -86.83 -18.65
N ARG A 768 33.27 -87.00 -19.81
CA ARG A 768 33.60 -88.34 -20.34
C ARG A 768 35.07 -88.64 -20.15
N THR A 769 35.38 -89.85 -19.68
CA THR A 769 36.75 -90.30 -19.41
C THR A 769 37.11 -91.62 -20.10
N ILE A 770 38.39 -91.77 -20.46
CA ILE A 770 38.97 -92.97 -21.09
C ILE A 770 40.04 -93.63 -20.23
#